data_AF-A0A974XNF0-F1
#
_entry.id   AF-A0A974XNF0-F1
#
_cell.length_a   1.000
_cell.length_b   1.000
_cell.length_c   1.000
_cell.angle_alpha   90.00
_cell.angle_beta   90.00
_cell.angle_gamma   90.00
#
_symmetry.space_group_name_H-M   'P 1'
#
loop_
_entity.id
_entity.type
_entity.pdbx_description
1 polymer ?
#
loop_
_entity_poly.entity_id
_entity_poly.type
_entity_poly.pdbx_seq_one_letter_code
_entity_poly.pdbx_strand_id
1 'polypeptide(L)'
;MLSLIEQLDKGVLWRSAGGIHPPELKTLSNGSHIAKVSAVQPLLLALPQVGDNATLMVSVGDRVRKGQCLTTGSGIHYLPVHAPVSGTVTAIGQRPSNHASALPVLTLELTSDGADEWVELQSADPEAADTKTLLGKIRDAGIAGMGGAAFPSHIKLNPVSEIQLLIINGVECEPYITADDRLMREYADGIFDGIRIMERLLQPERIVIAIEDNKPEAAEAMEQALKRSKLSPGRARVTVIPTKYPSGGEKQLIQILTGQEVPSGGIPAQLGIVVHNVGTAYAVAEAVIQGKPLIERVVTVTGQGVGRPGNYWAPIGIQISDLLHQCQFKATQVQSVIQGGPMMGYTLPQLDVPLLKGSNCILVPTTDELGPDLDEKACIRCGECAQACPALLLPQQLFWHAKAGEYDKAESFNLRDCIECGCCSYVCPSDIPLVEYYRVAKAALRQDAEEKRQAERAKVRFEARLQRLEEEKQAREAKAREAAEKRQAAMTGQEKDAVAEALARIQAKKVAQATEDQSKAATDTNTVADPKAKVAEAIARAKAKKAAQAGLGNETPEQNDAAAPSETGDDTKSRVAAAVARAKAKKAAQAGLGNEAPVQNEAAAQSETGDDTKAKVAAAVARAKAKKAAQAAGASGSDAVQEQAPAQTEADNQGADAKAARVAAAIAKAKAKKAADDAGEKPQAAQVDAQTSHEPSQEASSEPSKEASAELKADEPESAADAKAARVAAAIAKAKAKKAAASSESPESAGEPKAVQEVLSAIAQPQAGQALSAEEQKKQRIAAAVAKAKANKAARQQED
;
A
#
# COMPACT_ATOMS: atom_id res chain seq x y z
N MET A 1 38.87 3.56 10.74
CA MET A 1 37.92 4.10 9.73
C MET A 1 37.24 5.32 10.35
N LEU A 2 36.69 6.23 9.55
CA LEU A 2 35.90 7.34 10.12
C LEU A 2 34.55 6.82 10.64
N SER A 3 34.07 7.34 11.77
CA SER A 3 32.72 7.07 12.27
C SER A 3 31.65 7.61 11.31
N LEU A 4 30.39 7.16 11.44
CA LEU A 4 29.28 7.72 10.66
C LEU A 4 29.17 9.24 10.87
N ILE A 5 29.31 9.68 12.12
CA ILE A 5 29.26 11.09 12.51
C ILE A 5 30.39 11.89 11.86
N GLU A 6 31.63 11.39 11.89
CA GLU A 6 32.77 12.03 11.21
C GLU A 6 32.63 12.08 9.68
N GLN A 7 31.88 11.15 9.08
CA GLN A 7 31.59 11.15 7.64
C GLN A 7 30.53 12.20 7.30
N LEU A 8 29.47 12.33 8.11
CA LEU A 8 28.45 13.37 7.98
C LEU A 8 29.04 14.78 8.23
N ASP A 9 29.89 14.94 9.24
CA ASP A 9 30.63 16.18 9.54
C ASP A 9 31.57 16.58 8.39
N LYS A 10 32.02 15.62 7.57
CA LYS A 10 32.78 15.88 6.33
C LYS A 10 31.91 16.02 5.08
N GLY A 11 30.62 15.69 5.15
CA GLY A 11 29.71 15.74 4.00
C GLY A 11 29.95 14.62 2.99
N VAL A 12 30.41 13.45 3.45
CA VAL A 12 30.57 12.26 2.61
C VAL A 12 29.20 11.79 2.14
N LEU A 13 29.02 11.68 0.82
CA LEU A 13 27.80 11.15 0.20
C LEU A 13 28.06 9.79 -0.43
N TRP A 14 27.05 8.93 -0.33
CA TRP A 14 27.04 7.57 -0.84
C TRP A 14 26.18 7.48 -2.11
N ARG A 15 26.55 6.57 -3.01
CA ARG A 15 25.85 6.38 -4.29
C ARG A 15 24.56 5.58 -4.10
N SER A 16 23.41 6.22 -4.27
CA SER A 16 22.12 5.52 -4.29
C SER A 16 21.97 4.55 -5.47
N ALA A 17 21.34 3.42 -5.21
CA ALA A 17 20.90 2.47 -6.23
C ALA A 17 19.74 3.02 -7.09
N GLY A 18 19.57 2.48 -8.30
CA GLY A 18 18.46 2.82 -9.21
C GLY A 18 18.28 4.32 -9.48
N GLY A 19 17.03 4.74 -9.67
CA GLY A 19 16.64 6.14 -9.90
C GLY A 19 16.80 6.62 -11.34
N ILE A 20 16.27 7.81 -11.61
CA ILE A 20 16.18 8.45 -12.93
C ILE A 20 16.33 9.98 -12.81
N HIS A 21 16.51 10.66 -13.94
CA HIS A 21 16.54 12.12 -14.04
C HIS A 21 15.43 12.59 -15.02
N PRO A 22 14.17 12.70 -14.57
CA PRO A 22 13.09 13.27 -15.38
C PRO A 22 13.26 14.79 -15.54
N PRO A 23 12.65 15.43 -16.56
CA PRO A 23 12.64 16.88 -16.69
C PRO A 23 12.01 17.54 -15.46
N GLU A 24 12.72 18.48 -14.82
CA GLU A 24 12.33 19.00 -13.50
C GLU A 24 11.09 19.89 -13.51
N LEU A 25 10.97 20.76 -14.52
CA LEU A 25 9.83 21.66 -14.79
C LEU A 25 9.40 22.58 -13.63
N LYS A 26 10.24 22.69 -12.57
CA LYS A 26 10.04 23.52 -11.38
C LYS A 26 9.95 25.03 -11.69
N THR A 27 10.53 25.50 -12.80
CA THR A 27 10.55 26.92 -13.19
C THR A 27 9.17 27.55 -13.35
N LEU A 28 8.14 26.75 -13.65
CA LEU A 28 6.75 27.20 -13.77
C LEU A 28 6.19 27.75 -12.45
N SER A 29 6.56 27.15 -11.32
CA SER A 29 5.98 27.42 -10.00
C SER A 29 6.95 28.12 -9.03
N ASN A 30 8.26 28.02 -9.26
CA ASN A 30 9.29 28.58 -8.37
C ASN A 30 9.45 30.11 -8.45
N GLY A 31 8.99 30.74 -9.54
CA GLY A 31 9.26 32.15 -9.84
C GLY A 31 8.48 33.19 -9.02
N SER A 32 7.66 32.77 -8.05
CA SER A 32 6.81 33.67 -7.25
C SER A 32 6.86 33.32 -5.75
N HIS A 33 6.60 34.34 -4.92
CA HIS A 33 6.43 34.19 -3.47
C HIS A 33 5.20 33.36 -3.11
N ILE A 34 5.22 32.72 -1.94
CA ILE A 34 4.07 31.92 -1.47
C ILE A 34 2.87 32.85 -1.21
N ALA A 35 1.89 32.81 -2.10
CA ALA A 35 0.67 33.60 -2.01
C ALA A 35 -0.33 32.99 -1.01
N LYS A 36 -1.28 33.79 -0.50
CA LYS A 36 -2.40 33.28 0.30
C LYS A 36 -3.63 33.06 -0.57
N VAL A 37 -4.28 31.92 -0.41
CA VAL A 37 -5.54 31.59 -1.07
C VAL A 37 -6.69 32.22 -0.28
N SER A 38 -7.67 32.82 -0.96
CA SER A 38 -8.90 33.26 -0.30
C SER A 38 -9.76 32.04 0.03
N ALA A 39 -10.26 31.95 1.26
CA ALA A 39 -11.11 30.85 1.69
C ALA A 39 -12.50 30.93 1.02
N VAL A 40 -12.65 30.23 -0.10
CA VAL A 40 -13.96 29.97 -0.74
C VAL A 40 -14.73 28.94 0.08
N GLN A 41 -16.05 28.91 -0.08
CA GLN A 41 -16.98 28.20 0.80
C GLN A 41 -17.98 27.37 0.00
N PRO A 42 -18.42 26.20 0.52
CA PRO A 42 -18.01 25.57 1.78
C PRO A 42 -16.64 24.90 1.70
N LEU A 43 -15.92 24.84 2.81
CA LEU A 43 -14.77 23.94 2.95
C LEU A 43 -15.25 22.54 3.32
N LEU A 44 -14.61 21.52 2.74
CA LEU A 44 -14.90 20.11 2.93
C LEU A 44 -13.84 19.46 3.83
N LEU A 45 -14.21 19.00 5.01
CA LEU A 45 -13.31 18.34 5.96
C LEU A 45 -13.61 16.84 6.00
N ALA A 46 -12.94 16.06 5.16
CA ALA A 46 -13.01 14.59 5.15
C ALA A 46 -12.40 13.98 6.42
N LEU A 47 -13.00 12.91 6.94
CA LEU A 47 -12.70 12.29 8.22
C LEU A 47 -12.60 10.75 8.11
N PRO A 48 -11.61 10.12 8.77
CA PRO A 48 -10.41 10.73 9.36
C PRO A 48 -9.46 11.25 8.29
N GLN A 49 -8.67 12.29 8.60
CA GLN A 49 -7.58 12.73 7.71
C GLN A 49 -6.29 11.91 7.91
N VAL A 50 -6.05 11.42 9.13
CA VAL A 50 -4.90 10.60 9.51
C VAL A 50 -5.32 9.64 10.63
N GLY A 51 -4.91 8.38 10.50
CA GLY A 51 -5.23 7.32 11.46
C GLY A 51 -6.69 6.89 11.43
N ASP A 52 -7.03 5.93 12.29
CA ASP A 52 -8.38 5.38 12.41
C ASP A 52 -9.17 6.03 13.56
N ASN A 53 -10.48 5.81 13.59
CA ASN A 53 -11.38 6.06 14.73
C ASN A 53 -11.55 7.54 15.16
N ALA A 54 -11.57 8.47 14.21
CA ALA A 54 -12.06 9.84 14.48
C ALA A 54 -13.60 9.87 14.58
N THR A 55 -14.11 10.49 15.65
CA THR A 55 -15.52 10.76 15.92
C THR A 55 -15.75 12.26 15.95
N LEU A 56 -16.83 12.75 15.33
CA LEU A 56 -17.18 14.17 15.35
C LEU A 56 -17.59 14.64 16.75
N MET A 57 -17.19 15.86 17.10
CA MET A 57 -17.61 16.57 18.32
C MET A 57 -18.67 17.65 18.06
N VAL A 58 -19.07 17.84 16.80
CA VAL A 58 -20.00 18.88 16.33
C VAL A 58 -21.09 18.29 15.43
N SER A 59 -22.23 18.97 15.39
CA SER A 59 -23.44 18.63 14.63
C SER A 59 -23.73 19.67 13.53
N VAL A 60 -24.63 19.33 12.61
CA VAL A 60 -25.13 20.30 11.62
C VAL A 60 -25.90 21.43 12.33
N GLY A 61 -25.55 22.67 12.03
CA GLY A 61 -26.06 23.87 12.68
C GLY A 61 -25.12 24.48 13.73
N ASP A 62 -24.08 23.76 14.18
CA ASP A 62 -23.15 24.29 15.19
C ASP A 62 -22.25 25.39 14.60
N ARG A 63 -22.07 26.49 15.35
CA ARG A 63 -21.04 27.50 15.06
C ARG A 63 -19.70 27.05 15.64
N VAL A 64 -18.63 27.17 14.83
CA VAL A 64 -17.27 26.80 15.20
C VAL A 64 -16.29 27.97 14.98
N ARG A 65 -15.24 28.02 15.81
CA ARG A 65 -14.15 29.00 15.73
C ARG A 65 -12.97 28.49 14.90
N LYS A 66 -12.19 29.40 14.34
CA LYS A 66 -10.93 29.09 13.64
C LYS A 66 -9.94 28.42 14.59
N GLY A 67 -9.36 27.31 14.17
CA GLY A 67 -8.51 26.45 14.99
C GLY A 67 -9.26 25.56 15.99
N GLN A 68 -10.60 25.59 16.06
CA GLN A 68 -11.37 24.70 16.93
C GLN A 68 -11.21 23.24 16.52
N CYS A 69 -10.94 22.37 17.49
CA CYS A 69 -10.94 20.92 17.30
C CYS A 69 -12.35 20.40 17.03
N LEU A 70 -12.53 19.65 15.95
CA LEU A 70 -13.83 19.14 15.48
C LEU A 70 -14.02 17.65 15.74
N THR A 71 -12.98 16.93 16.17
CA THR A 71 -13.02 15.48 16.38
C THR A 71 -12.37 15.05 17.70
N THR A 72 -12.81 13.91 18.20
CA THR A 72 -12.12 13.13 19.24
C THR A 72 -11.84 11.72 18.71
N GLY A 73 -10.91 10.97 19.30
CA GLY A 73 -10.56 9.66 18.79
C GLY A 73 -9.70 8.83 19.75
N SER A 74 -9.76 7.50 19.58
CA SER A 74 -9.09 6.54 20.46
C SER A 74 -8.02 5.74 19.70
N GLY A 75 -6.75 6.03 19.98
CA GLY A 75 -5.61 5.29 19.46
C GLY A 75 -4.35 6.15 19.35
N ILE A 76 -3.16 5.52 19.32
CA ILE A 76 -1.89 6.25 19.22
C ILE A 76 -1.74 7.00 17.88
N HIS A 77 -2.35 6.48 16.81
CA HIS A 77 -2.28 7.02 15.45
C HIS A 77 -3.33 8.11 15.14
N TYR A 78 -4.26 8.36 16.04
CA TYR A 78 -5.27 9.40 15.86
C TYR A 78 -4.62 10.79 15.89
N LEU A 79 -5.03 11.66 14.95
CA LEU A 79 -4.75 13.10 14.97
C LEU A 79 -6.07 13.88 14.82
N PRO A 80 -6.28 14.96 15.59
CA PRO A 80 -7.47 15.78 15.43
C PRO A 80 -7.54 16.55 14.10
N VAL A 81 -8.77 16.84 13.70
CA VAL A 81 -9.11 17.71 12.57
C VAL A 81 -9.67 19.01 13.12
N HIS A 82 -9.20 20.13 12.59
CA HIS A 82 -9.51 21.47 13.08
C HIS A 82 -10.26 22.29 12.03
N ALA A 83 -11.10 23.22 12.48
CA ALA A 83 -11.76 24.20 11.62
C ALA A 83 -10.72 25.19 11.05
N PRO A 84 -10.56 25.32 9.71
CA PRO A 84 -9.61 26.27 9.12
C PRO A 84 -10.05 27.73 9.15
N VAL A 85 -11.30 27.97 9.52
CA VAL A 85 -12.02 29.25 9.50
C VAL A 85 -13.05 29.25 10.63
N SER A 86 -13.50 30.42 11.08
CA SER A 86 -14.76 30.50 11.84
C SER A 86 -15.95 30.35 10.89
N GLY A 87 -17.05 29.77 11.36
CA GLY A 87 -18.19 29.47 10.51
C GLY A 87 -19.24 28.59 11.15
N THR A 88 -20.15 28.08 10.33
CA THR A 88 -21.22 27.15 10.72
C THR A 88 -21.08 25.83 9.98
N VAL A 89 -21.30 24.72 10.68
CA VAL A 89 -21.36 23.37 10.09
C VAL A 89 -22.66 23.24 9.31
N THR A 90 -22.60 23.28 7.97
CA THR A 90 -23.78 23.32 7.10
C THR A 90 -24.26 21.94 6.66
N ALA A 91 -23.37 20.95 6.60
CA ALA A 91 -23.74 19.54 6.39
C ALA A 91 -22.68 18.58 6.97
N ILE A 92 -23.09 17.34 7.23
CA ILE A 92 -22.22 16.21 7.54
C ILE A 92 -22.74 15.03 6.72
N GLY A 93 -21.91 14.47 5.83
CA GLY A 93 -22.37 13.47 4.86
C GLY A 93 -21.25 12.66 4.22
N GLN A 94 -21.62 11.73 3.34
CA GLN A 94 -20.67 10.95 2.56
C GLN A 94 -20.35 11.71 1.27
N ARG A 95 -19.10 12.20 1.15
CA ARG A 95 -18.59 12.92 -0.03
C ARG A 95 -17.41 12.16 -0.66
N PRO A 96 -17.11 12.33 -1.96
CA PRO A 96 -15.99 11.65 -2.60
C PRO A 96 -14.64 12.00 -1.96
N SER A 97 -13.80 10.98 -1.74
CA SER A 97 -12.43 11.17 -1.26
C SER A 97 -11.53 11.83 -2.32
N ASN A 98 -10.56 12.61 -1.85
CA ASN A 98 -9.43 13.08 -2.67
C ASN A 98 -8.45 11.91 -2.94
N HIS A 99 -8.88 11.00 -3.81
CA HIS A 99 -8.15 9.83 -4.28
C HIS A 99 -8.73 9.38 -5.63
N ALA A 100 -7.94 8.73 -6.49
CA ALA A 100 -8.40 8.25 -7.81
C ALA A 100 -9.64 7.33 -7.75
N SER A 101 -9.85 6.61 -6.64
CA SER A 101 -11.02 5.75 -6.46
C SER A 101 -12.30 6.49 -6.09
N ALA A 102 -12.22 7.78 -5.73
CA ALA A 102 -13.34 8.63 -5.31
C ALA A 102 -14.34 7.99 -4.31
N LEU A 103 -13.85 7.06 -3.48
CA LEU A 103 -14.69 6.32 -2.53
C LEU A 103 -15.33 7.32 -1.56
N PRO A 104 -16.63 7.20 -1.25
CA PRO A 104 -17.28 8.08 -0.30
C PRO A 104 -16.65 7.96 1.10
N VAL A 105 -16.33 9.12 1.68
CA VAL A 105 -15.81 9.27 3.04
C VAL A 105 -16.66 10.27 3.81
N LEU A 106 -16.77 10.07 5.13
CA LEU A 106 -17.51 10.97 6.00
C LEU A 106 -16.82 12.34 5.97
N THR A 107 -17.57 13.38 5.63
CA THR A 107 -17.06 14.72 5.36
C THR A 107 -17.98 15.73 6.04
N LEU A 108 -17.38 16.67 6.75
CA LEU A 108 -18.04 17.83 7.34
C LEU A 108 -17.93 19.02 6.38
N GLU A 109 -19.01 19.77 6.21
CA GLU A 109 -19.07 20.95 5.34
C GLU A 109 -19.15 22.20 6.21
N LEU A 110 -18.18 23.11 6.03
CA LEU A 110 -17.99 24.31 6.86
C LEU A 110 -18.12 25.57 6.00
N THR A 111 -19.18 26.32 6.24
CA THR A 111 -19.44 27.62 5.60
C THR A 111 -18.94 28.72 6.55
N SER A 112 -18.01 29.56 6.10
CA SER A 112 -17.38 30.58 6.96
C SER A 112 -18.25 31.82 7.15
N ASP A 113 -18.24 32.35 8.37
CA ASP A 113 -18.92 33.59 8.72
C ASP A 113 -18.13 34.86 8.35
N GLY A 114 -16.92 34.72 7.78
CA GLY A 114 -16.06 35.84 7.40
C GLY A 114 -15.43 36.60 8.57
N ALA A 115 -15.71 36.21 9.82
CA ALA A 115 -15.21 36.89 11.02
C ALA A 115 -13.77 36.49 11.40
N ASP A 116 -13.31 35.33 10.91
CA ASP A 116 -12.02 34.71 11.20
C ASP A 116 -11.73 34.55 12.72
N GLU A 117 -12.80 34.36 13.52
CA GLU A 117 -12.77 34.31 14.98
C GLU A 117 -12.05 33.05 15.48
N TRP A 118 -10.85 33.23 16.03
CA TRP A 118 -10.01 32.15 16.56
C TRP A 118 -10.48 31.60 17.92
N VAL A 119 -10.10 30.36 18.21
CA VAL A 119 -9.98 29.87 19.58
C VAL A 119 -8.81 30.53 20.30
N GLU A 120 -8.78 30.46 21.63
CA GLU A 120 -7.64 30.91 22.43
C GLU A 120 -6.39 30.06 22.09
N LEU A 121 -5.39 30.69 21.46
CA LEU A 121 -4.16 30.02 21.04
C LEU A 121 -3.19 29.87 22.22
N GLN A 122 -2.98 28.63 22.65
CA GLN A 122 -2.10 28.32 23.77
C GLN A 122 -0.67 28.05 23.27
N SER A 123 0.19 29.07 23.34
CA SER A 123 1.64 28.92 23.14
C SER A 123 2.31 28.13 24.29
N ALA A 124 3.50 27.60 24.04
CA ALA A 124 4.42 27.09 25.07
C ALA A 124 5.85 27.51 24.72
N ASP A 125 6.65 27.79 25.74
CA ASP A 125 8.10 27.89 25.61
C ASP A 125 8.71 26.48 25.44
N PRO A 126 9.44 26.20 24.34
CA PRO A 126 10.14 24.93 24.15
C PRO A 126 11.19 24.57 25.21
N GLU A 127 11.73 25.56 25.95
CA GLU A 127 12.73 25.28 27.00
C GLU A 127 12.09 24.82 28.31
N ALA A 128 11.06 25.54 28.75
CA ALA A 128 10.38 25.31 30.03
C ALA A 128 9.35 24.16 29.99
N ALA A 129 8.79 23.82 28.83
CA ALA A 129 7.84 22.72 28.70
C ALA A 129 8.51 21.34 28.79
N ASP A 130 7.83 20.37 29.41
CA ASP A 130 8.29 18.98 29.45
C ASP A 130 8.00 18.24 28.14
N THR A 131 8.74 17.15 27.89
CA THR A 131 8.59 16.30 26.70
C THR A 131 7.14 15.87 26.47
N LYS A 132 6.39 15.56 27.54
CA LYS A 132 4.99 15.13 27.46
C LYS A 132 4.07 16.27 27.01
N THR A 133 4.25 17.49 27.50
CA THR A 133 3.48 18.67 27.06
C THR A 133 3.78 19.02 25.61
N LEU A 134 5.06 18.98 25.20
CA LEU A 134 5.47 19.23 23.81
C LEU A 134 4.86 18.22 22.84
N LEU A 135 4.99 16.91 23.13
CA LEU A 135 4.37 15.85 22.32
C LEU A 135 2.84 15.93 22.33
N GLY A 136 2.26 16.31 23.48
CA GLY A 136 0.84 16.60 23.63
C GLY A 136 0.38 17.68 22.65
N LYS A 137 1.05 18.85 22.64
CA LYS A 137 0.72 19.93 21.70
C LYS A 137 0.89 19.54 20.24
N ILE A 138 1.95 18.80 19.89
CA ILE A 138 2.17 18.34 18.50
C ILE A 138 1.08 17.34 18.05
N ARG A 139 0.63 16.45 18.94
CA ARG A 139 -0.52 15.56 18.69
C ARG A 139 -1.80 16.36 18.57
N ASP A 140 -2.08 17.24 19.52
CA ASP A 140 -3.36 17.90 19.70
C ASP A 140 -3.58 19.01 18.66
N ALA A 141 -2.52 19.67 18.19
CA ALA A 141 -2.51 20.51 16.98
C ALA A 141 -2.73 19.71 15.68
N GLY A 142 -2.68 18.37 15.74
CA GLY A 142 -2.96 17.48 14.63
C GLY A 142 -1.84 17.40 13.59
N ILE A 143 -0.57 17.52 13.99
CA ILE A 143 0.57 17.63 13.05
C ILE A 143 0.90 16.29 12.37
N ALA A 144 0.59 16.20 11.09
CA ALA A 144 0.91 15.07 10.22
C ALA A 144 2.22 15.30 9.45
N GLY A 145 2.95 14.23 9.13
CA GLY A 145 4.16 14.29 8.30
C GLY A 145 3.82 14.74 6.86
N MET A 146 4.18 15.98 6.52
CA MET A 146 3.67 16.68 5.33
C MET A 146 4.31 16.29 4.00
N GLY A 147 5.34 15.42 4.01
CA GLY A 147 5.93 14.76 2.84
C GLY A 147 5.05 13.62 2.28
N GLY A 148 3.77 13.91 2.00
CA GLY A 148 2.81 12.98 1.37
C GLY A 148 2.19 11.93 2.30
N ALA A 149 2.99 11.11 2.98
CA ALA A 149 2.51 9.93 3.71
C ALA A 149 1.68 10.21 4.98
N ALA A 150 1.61 11.47 5.43
CA ALA A 150 0.73 11.95 6.51
C ALA A 150 0.84 11.22 7.87
N PHE A 151 1.96 10.53 8.14
CA PHE A 151 2.15 9.79 9.41
C PHE A 151 2.14 10.71 10.64
N PRO A 152 1.59 10.30 11.81
CA PRO A 152 1.50 11.16 12.99
C PRO A 152 2.86 11.56 13.58
N SER A 153 3.12 12.87 13.65
CA SER A 153 4.45 13.38 14.00
C SER A 153 4.84 13.12 15.45
N HIS A 154 3.88 13.15 16.39
CA HIS A 154 4.12 12.88 17.81
C HIS A 154 4.61 11.46 18.09
N ILE A 155 4.29 10.48 17.22
CA ILE A 155 4.83 9.12 17.34
C ILE A 155 6.29 9.12 16.88
N LYS A 156 6.58 9.78 15.74
CA LYS A 156 7.93 9.80 15.15
C LYS A 156 8.93 10.61 15.98
N LEU A 157 8.43 11.59 16.74
CA LEU A 157 9.18 12.38 17.72
C LEU A 157 9.23 11.75 19.12
N ASN A 158 8.65 10.55 19.32
CA ASN A 158 8.76 9.77 20.55
C ASN A 158 9.10 8.29 20.23
N PRO A 159 10.27 8.02 19.63
CA PRO A 159 10.73 6.67 19.37
C PRO A 159 11.06 5.91 20.67
N VAL A 160 11.06 4.58 20.61
CA VAL A 160 11.50 3.71 21.71
C VAL A 160 13.03 3.55 21.73
N SER A 161 13.68 3.76 20.58
CA SER A 161 15.13 3.75 20.41
C SER A 161 15.74 5.12 20.66
N GLU A 162 16.94 5.16 21.22
CA GLU A 162 17.80 6.34 21.19
C GLU A 162 18.12 6.74 19.74
N ILE A 163 18.14 8.06 19.46
CA ILE A 163 18.36 8.59 18.12
C ILE A 163 19.73 9.28 18.06
N GLN A 164 20.57 8.83 17.13
CA GLN A 164 21.88 9.42 16.86
C GLN A 164 21.77 10.53 15.79
N LEU A 165 20.88 10.35 14.81
CA LEU A 165 20.77 11.23 13.65
C LEU A 165 19.32 11.67 13.37
N LEU A 166 19.09 12.98 13.38
CA LEU A 166 17.89 13.60 12.83
C LEU A 166 18.17 14.13 11.42
N ILE A 167 17.45 13.62 10.42
CA ILE A 167 17.51 14.10 9.04
C ILE A 167 16.28 14.99 8.79
N ILE A 168 16.52 16.23 8.35
CA ILE A 168 15.49 17.14 7.88
C ILE A 168 15.50 17.12 6.36
N ASN A 169 14.42 16.62 5.78
CA ASN A 169 14.28 16.34 4.36
C ASN A 169 13.64 17.53 3.63
N GLY A 170 14.47 18.28 2.90
CA GLY A 170 14.09 19.27 1.88
C GLY A 170 14.34 18.77 0.44
N VAL A 171 14.45 17.44 0.27
CA VAL A 171 14.75 16.77 -1.00
C VAL A 171 13.46 16.58 -1.80
N GLU A 172 12.93 17.69 -2.31
CA GLU A 172 11.73 17.74 -3.15
C GLU A 172 12.09 17.34 -4.60
N CYS A 173 12.30 16.05 -4.80
CA CYS A 173 12.81 15.45 -6.04
C CYS A 173 11.74 15.18 -7.12
N GLU A 174 10.46 15.35 -6.78
CA GLU A 174 9.35 15.19 -7.72
C GLU A 174 9.33 16.36 -8.73
N PRO A 175 9.10 16.11 -10.04
CA PRO A 175 8.93 17.17 -11.03
C PRO A 175 7.77 18.12 -10.72
N TYR A 176 7.84 19.35 -11.24
CA TYR A 176 6.91 20.47 -11.05
C TYR A 176 6.72 21.01 -9.61
N ILE A 177 6.86 20.18 -8.57
CA ILE A 177 6.61 20.58 -7.16
C ILE A 177 7.75 21.50 -6.66
N THR A 178 7.39 22.59 -5.97
CA THR A 178 8.31 23.61 -5.43
C THR A 178 7.87 24.15 -4.06
N ALA A 179 6.99 23.43 -3.35
CA ALA A 179 6.38 23.89 -2.10
C ALA A 179 7.37 23.89 -0.94
N ASP A 180 8.16 22.82 -0.78
CA ASP A 180 9.22 22.73 0.23
C ASP A 180 10.40 23.65 -0.15
N ASP A 181 10.72 23.79 -1.45
CA ASP A 181 11.73 24.73 -1.95
C ASP A 181 11.41 26.20 -1.58
N ARG A 182 10.20 26.68 -1.91
CA ARG A 182 9.76 28.04 -1.52
C ARG A 182 9.66 28.21 -0.01
N LEU A 183 9.20 27.19 0.73
CA LEU A 183 9.12 27.26 2.19
C LEU A 183 10.52 27.40 2.84
N MET A 184 11.52 26.68 2.33
CA MET A 184 12.92 26.83 2.77
C MET A 184 13.50 28.21 2.47
N ARG A 185 13.14 28.84 1.35
CA ARG A 185 13.59 30.20 1.01
C ARG A 185 12.93 31.27 1.88
N GLU A 186 11.63 31.17 2.12
CA GLU A 186 10.83 32.26 2.69
C GLU A 186 10.58 32.13 4.20
N TYR A 187 10.68 30.93 4.78
CA TYR A 187 10.34 30.63 6.18
C TYR A 187 11.46 29.86 6.91
N ALA A 188 12.72 30.00 6.45
CA ALA A 188 13.90 29.30 6.97
C ALA A 188 14.03 29.32 8.50
N ASP A 189 13.98 30.50 9.13
CA ASP A 189 14.14 30.64 10.58
C ASP A 189 13.02 29.91 11.36
N GLY A 190 11.78 29.90 10.83
CA GLY A 190 10.66 29.15 11.41
C GLY A 190 10.78 27.63 11.25
N ILE A 191 11.43 27.16 10.18
CA ILE A 191 11.84 25.75 10.07
C ILE A 191 12.86 25.43 11.16
N PHE A 192 13.84 26.31 11.40
CA PHE A 192 14.87 26.11 12.44
C PHE A 192 14.32 26.13 13.88
N ASP A 193 13.34 26.97 14.20
CA ASP A 193 12.61 26.89 15.48
C ASP A 193 11.90 25.53 15.65
N GLY A 194 11.37 24.97 14.55
CA GLY A 194 10.81 23.62 14.51
C GLY A 194 11.85 22.53 14.75
N ILE A 195 13.00 22.62 14.09
CA ILE A 195 14.15 21.71 14.28
C ILE A 195 14.63 21.76 15.74
N ARG A 196 14.61 22.93 16.38
CA ARG A 196 15.00 23.13 17.79
C ARG A 196 14.09 22.39 18.77
N ILE A 197 12.78 22.37 18.50
CA ILE A 197 11.82 21.55 19.24
C ILE A 197 12.09 20.05 19.02
N MET A 198 12.42 19.64 17.78
CA MET A 198 12.77 18.25 17.49
C MET A 198 14.09 17.83 18.15
N GLU A 199 15.09 18.71 18.21
CA GLU A 199 16.35 18.51 18.96
C GLU A 199 16.07 18.27 20.44
N ARG A 200 15.22 19.10 21.06
CA ARG A 200 14.84 18.96 22.48
C ARG A 200 14.13 17.63 22.79
N LEU A 201 13.30 17.15 21.85
CA LEU A 201 12.53 15.92 21.98
C LEU A 201 13.37 14.64 21.73
N LEU A 202 14.22 14.64 20.70
CA LEU A 202 14.97 13.45 20.25
C LEU A 202 16.41 13.38 20.80
N GLN A 203 16.96 14.52 21.25
CA GLN A 203 18.33 14.68 21.75
C GLN A 203 19.46 14.12 20.85
N PRO A 204 19.39 14.29 19.51
CA PRO A 204 20.29 13.62 18.58
C PRO A 204 21.74 14.10 18.69
N GLU A 205 22.68 13.21 18.33
CA GLU A 205 24.11 13.56 18.23
C GLU A 205 24.38 14.49 17.03
N ARG A 206 23.66 14.31 15.91
CA ARG A 206 23.71 15.18 14.74
C ARG A 206 22.34 15.45 14.12
N ILE A 207 22.26 16.61 13.46
CA ILE A 207 21.12 17.06 12.65
C ILE A 207 21.62 17.38 11.24
N VAL A 208 21.04 16.76 10.21
CA VAL A 208 21.41 16.99 8.81
C VAL A 208 20.20 17.50 8.03
N ILE A 209 20.27 18.74 7.55
CA ILE A 209 19.27 19.32 6.64
C ILE A 209 19.72 18.98 5.21
N ALA A 210 19.01 18.06 4.56
CA ALA A 210 19.32 17.58 3.22
C ALA A 210 18.50 18.33 2.15
N ILE A 211 19.19 18.91 1.17
CA ILE A 211 18.63 19.74 0.10
C ILE A 211 19.28 19.31 -1.23
N GLU A 212 18.58 19.41 -2.36
CA GLU A 212 19.15 19.05 -3.67
C GLU A 212 19.94 20.20 -4.32
N ASP A 213 20.93 19.85 -5.14
CA ASP A 213 21.80 20.81 -5.86
C ASP A 213 21.05 21.70 -6.88
N ASN A 214 19.83 21.32 -7.31
CA ASN A 214 18.94 22.18 -8.09
C ASN A 214 18.23 23.30 -7.26
N LYS A 215 18.47 23.40 -5.95
CA LYS A 215 17.83 24.39 -5.05
C LYS A 215 18.85 25.29 -4.33
N PRO A 216 19.78 25.98 -5.04
CA PRO A 216 20.86 26.74 -4.42
C PRO A 216 20.35 27.86 -3.49
N GLU A 217 19.29 28.58 -3.86
CA GLU A 217 18.70 29.64 -3.03
C GLU A 217 18.12 29.10 -1.71
N ALA A 218 17.51 27.92 -1.71
CA ALA A 218 17.01 27.27 -0.49
C ALA A 218 18.15 26.77 0.39
N ALA A 219 19.21 26.21 -0.22
CA ALA A 219 20.42 25.84 0.50
C ALA A 219 21.08 27.05 1.17
N GLU A 220 21.21 28.17 0.46
CA GLU A 220 21.73 29.42 1.03
C GLU A 220 20.84 29.97 2.15
N ALA A 221 19.52 30.07 1.94
CA ALA A 221 18.58 30.56 2.96
C ALA A 221 18.64 29.72 4.24
N MET A 222 18.69 28.39 4.11
CA MET A 222 18.81 27.46 5.24
C MET A 222 20.19 27.52 5.90
N GLU A 223 21.27 27.74 5.15
CA GLU A 223 22.60 27.99 5.73
C GLU A 223 22.67 29.31 6.49
N GLN A 224 22.05 30.38 5.97
CA GLN A 224 21.98 31.67 6.65
C GLN A 224 21.14 31.57 7.93
N ALA A 225 20.01 30.87 7.89
CA ALA A 225 19.16 30.63 9.08
C ALA A 225 19.86 29.73 10.12
N LEU A 226 20.59 28.69 9.70
CA LEU A 226 21.41 27.86 10.59
C LEU A 226 22.40 28.73 11.41
N LYS A 227 23.06 29.69 10.76
CA LYS A 227 24.00 30.65 11.39
C LYS A 227 23.31 31.62 12.38
N ARG A 228 21.99 31.81 12.29
CA ARG A 228 21.16 32.60 13.23
C ARG A 228 20.44 31.75 14.28
N SER A 229 20.35 30.44 14.07
CA SER A 229 19.53 29.53 14.86
C SER A 229 20.05 29.36 16.30
N LYS A 230 19.13 28.97 17.20
CA LYS A 230 19.43 28.66 18.61
C LYS A 230 19.62 27.14 18.85
N LEU A 231 20.07 26.40 17.83
CA LEU A 231 20.42 24.97 17.95
C LEU A 231 21.74 24.79 18.74
N SER A 232 22.02 23.58 19.22
CA SER A 232 23.32 23.28 19.85
C SER A 232 24.48 23.54 18.85
N PRO A 233 25.48 24.37 19.20
CA PRO A 233 26.62 24.64 18.33
C PRO A 233 27.33 23.36 17.87
N GLY A 234 27.58 23.24 16.57
CA GLY A 234 28.28 22.11 15.96
C GLY A 234 27.46 20.82 15.78
N ARG A 235 26.19 20.74 16.23
CA ARG A 235 25.36 19.54 15.98
C ARG A 235 24.66 19.52 14.62
N ALA A 236 24.42 20.69 14.02
CA ALA A 236 23.56 20.81 12.85
C ALA A 236 24.32 21.28 11.60
N ARG A 237 23.99 20.70 10.44
CA ARG A 237 24.60 20.99 9.14
C ARG A 237 23.58 20.98 8.00
N VAL A 238 23.72 21.90 7.04
CA VAL A 238 23.10 21.80 5.72
C VAL A 238 24.00 20.95 4.80
N THR A 239 23.42 19.99 4.09
CA THR A 239 24.12 19.08 3.18
C THR A 239 23.38 19.05 1.85
N VAL A 240 24.04 19.58 0.81
CA VAL A 240 23.55 19.52 -0.56
C VAL A 240 23.81 18.13 -1.15
N ILE A 241 22.83 17.53 -1.81
CA ILE A 241 22.92 16.21 -2.46
C ILE A 241 22.57 16.29 -3.97
N PRO A 242 23.02 15.33 -4.81
CA PRO A 242 22.71 15.35 -6.24
C PRO A 242 21.22 15.17 -6.56
N THR A 243 20.68 16.02 -7.42
CA THR A 243 19.30 15.92 -7.93
C THR A 243 19.10 14.62 -8.71
N LYS A 244 18.30 13.71 -8.17
CA LYS A 244 18.09 12.37 -8.74
C LYS A 244 16.83 11.73 -8.18
N TYR A 245 15.79 11.56 -8.97
CA TYR A 245 14.54 11.00 -8.49
C TYR A 245 14.63 9.46 -8.27
N PRO A 246 14.17 8.88 -7.13
CA PRO A 246 13.49 9.49 -5.99
C PRO A 246 14.40 9.60 -4.73
N SER A 247 15.40 10.48 -4.77
CA SER A 247 16.31 10.81 -3.66
C SER A 247 15.58 11.15 -2.36
N GLY A 248 14.43 11.82 -2.44
CA GLY A 248 13.63 12.25 -1.29
C GLY A 248 12.87 11.14 -0.57
N GLY A 249 12.86 9.90 -1.10
CA GLY A 249 12.31 8.74 -0.41
C GLY A 249 13.11 8.44 0.86
N GLU A 250 12.44 8.22 2.00
CA GLU A 250 13.08 8.10 3.32
C GLU A 250 14.23 7.08 3.36
N LYS A 251 14.05 5.89 2.77
CA LYS A 251 15.11 4.86 2.71
C LYS A 251 16.27 5.26 1.79
N GLN A 252 15.97 5.90 0.66
CA GLN A 252 16.95 6.37 -0.32
C GLN A 252 17.80 7.51 0.25
N LEU A 253 17.19 8.46 0.96
CA LEU A 253 17.89 9.56 1.60
C LEU A 253 18.85 9.08 2.71
N ILE A 254 18.41 8.11 3.52
CA ILE A 254 19.27 7.45 4.50
C ILE A 254 20.46 6.78 3.82
N GLN A 255 20.24 6.04 2.73
CA GLN A 255 21.31 5.38 1.96
C GLN A 255 22.31 6.41 1.40
N ILE A 256 21.84 7.55 0.87
CA ILE A 256 22.70 8.63 0.32
C ILE A 256 23.56 9.28 1.41
N LEU A 257 23.01 9.55 2.58
CA LEU A 257 23.73 10.27 3.64
C LEU A 257 24.61 9.36 4.51
N THR A 258 24.25 8.09 4.70
CA THR A 258 24.86 7.21 5.71
C THR A 258 25.51 5.95 5.14
N GLY A 259 25.20 5.57 3.89
CA GLY A 259 25.55 4.27 3.32
C GLY A 259 24.78 3.08 3.90
N GLN A 260 23.89 3.29 4.88
CA GLN A 260 23.09 2.25 5.50
C GLN A 260 21.77 2.03 4.76
N GLU A 261 21.27 0.80 4.79
CA GLU A 261 19.97 0.42 4.23
C GLU A 261 18.98 0.05 5.33
N VAL A 262 17.76 0.59 5.26
CA VAL A 262 16.69 0.27 6.21
C VAL A 262 16.05 -1.07 5.79
N PRO A 263 16.12 -2.14 6.61
CA PRO A 263 15.67 -3.48 6.23
C PRO A 263 14.21 -3.56 5.77
N SER A 264 13.87 -4.63 5.04
CA SER A 264 12.47 -4.97 4.73
C SER A 264 11.66 -5.11 6.03
N GLY A 265 10.50 -4.47 6.09
CA GLY A 265 9.66 -4.37 7.31
C GLY A 265 10.24 -3.53 8.46
N GLY A 266 11.50 -3.11 8.40
CA GLY A 266 12.15 -2.27 9.42
C GLY A 266 11.83 -0.78 9.29
N ILE A 267 12.06 -0.03 10.38
CA ILE A 267 11.88 1.42 10.46
C ILE A 267 13.21 2.13 10.77
N PRO A 268 13.45 3.36 10.27
CA PRO A 268 14.70 4.10 10.49
C PRO A 268 15.13 4.24 11.95
N ALA A 269 14.18 4.35 12.89
CA ALA A 269 14.46 4.47 14.32
C ALA A 269 15.22 3.25 14.89
N GLN A 270 15.13 2.07 14.25
CA GLN A 270 15.91 0.89 14.62
C GLN A 270 17.41 1.02 14.27
N LEU A 271 17.78 1.96 13.40
CA LEU A 271 19.15 2.36 13.11
C LEU A 271 19.59 3.61 13.92
N GLY A 272 18.74 4.10 14.83
CA GLY A 272 18.97 5.38 15.52
C GLY A 272 18.78 6.61 14.62
N ILE A 273 17.99 6.49 13.55
CA ILE A 273 17.77 7.57 12.56
C ILE A 273 16.29 7.98 12.54
N VAL A 274 16.01 9.29 12.52
CA VAL A 274 14.65 9.84 12.30
C VAL A 274 14.68 10.83 11.14
N VAL A 275 13.70 10.73 10.22
CA VAL A 275 13.56 11.67 9.09
C VAL A 275 12.24 12.47 9.18
N HIS A 276 12.32 13.79 9.19
CA HIS A 276 11.15 14.69 9.08
C HIS A 276 11.28 15.61 7.87
N ASN A 277 10.17 15.89 7.17
CA ASN A 277 10.15 16.85 6.06
C ASN A 277 10.19 18.31 6.59
N VAL A 278 10.78 19.24 5.83
CA VAL A 278 10.93 20.66 6.22
C VAL A 278 9.60 21.33 6.60
N GLY A 279 8.53 21.11 5.83
CA GLY A 279 7.19 21.60 6.19
C GLY A 279 6.67 21.03 7.51
N THR A 280 7.03 19.79 7.85
CA THR A 280 6.67 19.16 9.12
C THR A 280 7.40 19.83 10.30
N ALA A 281 8.64 20.28 10.12
CA ALA A 281 9.36 21.06 11.13
C ALA A 281 8.70 22.44 11.33
N TYR A 282 8.41 23.17 10.24
CA TYR A 282 7.69 24.44 10.31
C TYR A 282 6.34 24.32 11.07
N ALA A 283 5.54 23.29 10.76
CA ALA A 283 4.27 23.06 11.44
C ALA A 283 4.41 22.68 12.93
N VAL A 284 5.52 22.07 13.35
CA VAL A 284 5.84 21.86 14.78
C VAL A 284 6.17 23.19 15.48
N ALA A 285 6.86 24.11 14.80
CA ALA A 285 7.11 25.46 15.33
C ALA A 285 5.80 26.23 15.58
N GLU A 286 4.90 26.25 14.58
CA GLU A 286 3.60 26.91 14.72
C GLU A 286 2.74 26.29 15.83
N ALA A 287 2.72 24.95 15.94
CA ALA A 287 1.96 24.23 16.97
C ALA A 287 2.40 24.54 18.40
N VAL A 288 3.71 24.63 18.65
CA VAL A 288 4.26 24.82 20.00
C VAL A 288 4.36 26.30 20.35
N ILE A 289 4.99 27.11 19.49
CA ILE A 289 5.35 28.49 19.79
C ILE A 289 4.15 29.43 19.61
N GLN A 290 3.32 29.20 18.59
CA GLN A 290 2.13 30.03 18.32
C GLN A 290 0.83 29.40 18.86
N GLY A 291 0.84 28.12 19.25
CA GLY A 291 -0.37 27.37 19.61
C GLY A 291 -1.29 27.06 18.41
N LYS A 292 -0.80 27.25 17.17
CA LYS A 292 -1.59 27.21 15.94
C LYS A 292 -1.73 25.76 15.43
N PRO A 293 -2.95 25.20 15.31
CA PRO A 293 -3.15 23.86 14.77
C PRO A 293 -2.88 23.79 13.26
N LEU A 294 -2.64 22.59 12.73
CA LEU A 294 -2.45 22.36 11.29
C LEU A 294 -3.78 22.50 10.54
N ILE A 295 -4.07 23.73 10.12
CA ILE A 295 -5.27 24.14 9.37
C ILE A 295 -5.00 24.62 7.93
N GLU A 296 -3.75 24.93 7.59
CA GLU A 296 -3.31 25.36 6.25
C GLU A 296 -1.94 24.76 5.96
N ARG A 297 -1.57 24.65 4.67
CA ARG A 297 -0.21 24.27 4.27
C ARG A 297 0.18 24.93 2.94
N VAL A 298 1.48 24.95 2.63
CA VAL A 298 1.95 25.28 1.29
C VAL A 298 1.62 24.13 0.34
N VAL A 299 1.07 24.48 -0.83
CA VAL A 299 0.75 23.60 -1.95
C VAL A 299 1.25 24.24 -3.24
N THR A 300 1.94 23.47 -4.08
CA THR A 300 2.24 23.89 -5.46
C THR A 300 1.00 23.72 -6.33
N VAL A 301 0.63 24.73 -7.11
CA VAL A 301 -0.41 24.62 -8.16
C VAL A 301 0.25 24.98 -9.49
N THR A 302 0.25 24.07 -10.46
CA THR A 302 1.20 24.13 -11.60
C THR A 302 0.76 23.30 -12.80
N GLY A 303 1.51 23.35 -13.90
CA GLY A 303 1.16 22.83 -15.24
C GLY A 303 0.53 23.91 -16.14
N GLN A 304 0.58 23.72 -17.46
CA GLN A 304 0.17 24.74 -18.43
C GLN A 304 -1.36 24.99 -18.49
N GLY A 305 -2.17 24.11 -17.89
CA GLY A 305 -3.61 24.34 -17.69
C GLY A 305 -3.92 25.41 -16.64
N VAL A 306 -2.93 25.88 -15.88
CA VAL A 306 -3.05 26.92 -14.86
C VAL A 306 -2.66 28.28 -15.42
N GLY A 307 -3.48 29.32 -15.21
CA GLY A 307 -3.13 30.70 -15.61
C GLY A 307 -2.12 31.39 -14.69
N ARG A 308 -2.07 30.97 -13.42
CA ARG A 308 -1.12 31.45 -12.39
C ARG A 308 -0.47 30.26 -11.65
N PRO A 309 0.48 29.55 -12.29
CA PRO A 309 1.28 28.55 -11.58
C PRO A 309 2.10 29.23 -10.47
N GLY A 310 2.28 28.54 -9.34
CA GLY A 310 2.91 29.11 -8.15
C GLY A 310 2.77 28.24 -6.90
N ASN A 311 3.09 28.82 -5.74
CA ASN A 311 2.95 28.16 -4.44
C ASN A 311 2.02 28.96 -3.53
N TYR A 312 1.21 28.24 -2.77
CA TYR A 312 0.00 28.80 -2.16
C TYR A 312 -0.20 28.26 -0.74
N TRP A 313 -0.38 29.16 0.23
CA TRP A 313 -0.95 28.84 1.54
C TRP A 313 -2.44 28.52 1.36
N ALA A 314 -2.76 27.23 1.33
CA ALA A 314 -4.10 26.72 1.09
C ALA A 314 -4.70 26.14 2.38
N PRO A 315 -5.92 26.56 2.77
CA PRO A 315 -6.65 25.95 3.89
C PRO A 315 -6.92 24.47 3.63
N ILE A 316 -6.70 23.62 4.62
CA ILE A 316 -7.04 22.20 4.57
C ILE A 316 -8.56 22.08 4.42
N GLY A 317 -9.00 21.31 3.43
CA GLY A 317 -10.40 21.19 3.06
C GLY A 317 -10.92 22.24 2.08
N ILE A 318 -10.10 23.16 1.56
CA ILE A 318 -10.50 23.90 0.35
C ILE A 318 -10.76 22.88 -0.79
N GLN A 319 -11.78 23.12 -1.60
CA GLN A 319 -12.07 22.27 -2.75
C GLN A 319 -11.01 22.51 -3.84
N ILE A 320 -10.65 21.46 -4.57
CA ILE A 320 -9.65 21.59 -5.65
C ILE A 320 -10.21 22.45 -6.80
N SER A 321 -11.51 22.39 -7.08
CA SER A 321 -12.22 23.32 -7.97
C SER A 321 -12.04 24.79 -7.56
N ASP A 322 -12.25 25.14 -6.30
CA ASP A 322 -12.11 26.50 -5.77
C ASP A 322 -10.67 27.03 -5.81
N LEU A 323 -9.70 26.16 -5.49
CA LEU A 323 -8.26 26.47 -5.56
C LEU A 323 -7.82 26.73 -7.00
N LEU A 324 -8.25 25.88 -7.94
CA LEU A 324 -7.93 26.00 -9.36
C LEU A 324 -8.57 27.25 -9.99
N HIS A 325 -9.80 27.60 -9.60
CA HIS A 325 -10.47 28.81 -10.07
C HIS A 325 -9.66 30.08 -9.71
N GLN A 326 -9.15 30.18 -8.47
CA GLN A 326 -8.29 31.29 -8.04
C GLN A 326 -6.94 31.33 -8.80
N CYS A 327 -6.40 30.17 -9.15
CA CYS A 327 -5.18 30.06 -9.97
C CYS A 327 -5.43 30.27 -11.48
N GLN A 328 -6.61 30.78 -11.87
CA GLN A 328 -7.00 31.05 -13.27
C GLN A 328 -6.92 29.79 -14.16
N PHE A 329 -7.49 28.69 -13.69
CA PHE A 329 -7.62 27.42 -14.43
C PHE A 329 -8.32 27.59 -15.79
N LYS A 330 -7.76 26.98 -16.83
CA LYS A 330 -8.22 27.04 -18.23
C LYS A 330 -8.74 25.67 -18.67
N ALA A 331 -9.98 25.36 -18.30
CA ALA A 331 -10.61 24.07 -18.60
C ALA A 331 -10.58 23.72 -20.10
N THR A 332 -9.92 22.62 -20.46
CA THR A 332 -9.97 22.00 -21.79
C THR A 332 -11.04 20.90 -21.85
N GLN A 333 -11.36 20.40 -23.06
CA GLN A 333 -12.29 19.26 -23.21
C GLN A 333 -11.74 17.93 -22.68
N VAL A 334 -10.41 17.81 -22.53
CA VAL A 334 -9.72 16.62 -22.03
C VAL A 334 -8.67 17.08 -21.02
N GLN A 335 -9.13 17.36 -19.81
CA GLN A 335 -8.28 17.86 -18.72
C GLN A 335 -8.10 16.80 -17.63
N SER A 336 -6.89 16.31 -17.46
CA SER A 336 -6.47 15.62 -16.24
C SER A 336 -6.13 16.65 -15.15
N VAL A 337 -6.53 16.37 -13.91
CA VAL A 337 -6.00 17.06 -12.72
C VAL A 337 -5.37 16.00 -11.83
N ILE A 338 -4.08 16.15 -11.55
CA ILE A 338 -3.26 15.19 -10.83
C ILE A 338 -3.01 15.71 -9.42
N GLN A 339 -3.38 14.91 -8.42
CA GLN A 339 -2.97 15.11 -7.03
C GLN A 339 -1.55 14.57 -6.87
N GLY A 340 -0.64 15.40 -6.36
CA GLY A 340 0.80 15.13 -6.30
C GLY A 340 1.53 15.57 -7.57
N GLY A 341 2.63 14.89 -7.90
CA GLY A 341 3.39 15.09 -9.13
C GLY A 341 3.21 13.96 -10.14
N PRO A 342 3.88 14.02 -11.31
CA PRO A 342 3.63 13.11 -12.43
C PRO A 342 4.15 11.68 -12.21
N MET A 343 5.03 11.43 -11.23
CA MET A 343 5.66 10.12 -11.01
C MET A 343 4.92 9.30 -9.94
N MET A 344 4.56 9.91 -8.82
CA MET A 344 3.88 9.24 -7.70
C MET A 344 2.37 9.54 -7.61
N GLY A 345 1.91 10.61 -8.24
CA GLY A 345 0.54 11.10 -8.12
C GLY A 345 -0.53 10.21 -8.73
N TYR A 346 -1.73 10.78 -8.82
CA TYR A 346 -2.88 10.15 -9.47
C TYR A 346 -3.89 11.18 -9.97
N THR A 347 -4.55 10.88 -11.09
CA THR A 347 -5.62 11.71 -11.64
C THR A 347 -6.87 11.65 -10.76
N LEU A 348 -7.49 12.79 -10.54
CA LEU A 348 -8.76 12.93 -9.83
C LEU A 348 -9.94 12.83 -10.82
N PRO A 349 -10.96 11.99 -10.54
CA PRO A 349 -12.11 11.86 -11.43
C PRO A 349 -13.14 13.00 -11.28
N GLN A 350 -12.98 13.88 -10.27
CA GLN A 350 -13.77 15.10 -10.07
C GLN A 350 -13.00 16.10 -9.21
N LEU A 351 -13.35 17.39 -9.28
CA LEU A 351 -12.61 18.48 -8.63
C LEU A 351 -13.21 18.96 -7.31
N ASP A 352 -14.47 18.60 -7.03
CA ASP A 352 -15.21 18.97 -5.80
C ASP A 352 -14.85 18.02 -4.65
N VAL A 353 -13.54 17.91 -4.40
CA VAL A 353 -12.91 17.06 -3.40
C VAL A 353 -11.96 17.88 -2.51
N PRO A 354 -11.80 17.51 -1.23
CA PRO A 354 -11.06 18.31 -0.25
C PRO A 354 -9.54 18.20 -0.41
N LEU A 355 -8.82 19.32 -0.34
CA LEU A 355 -7.39 19.33 -0.05
C LEU A 355 -7.10 18.73 1.34
N LEU A 356 -6.10 17.84 1.47
CA LEU A 356 -5.79 17.14 2.71
C LEU A 356 -4.40 17.54 3.28
N LYS A 357 -4.13 17.20 4.55
CA LYS A 357 -2.82 17.44 5.21
C LYS A 357 -1.62 16.91 4.39
N GLY A 358 -1.79 15.79 3.69
CA GLY A 358 -0.76 15.18 2.83
C GLY A 358 -0.62 15.80 1.42
N SER A 359 -1.56 16.65 0.98
CA SER A 359 -1.60 17.19 -0.38
C SER A 359 -0.55 18.27 -0.58
N ASN A 360 0.55 17.96 -1.30
CA ASN A 360 1.65 18.90 -1.55
C ASN A 360 1.58 19.62 -2.91
N CYS A 361 0.91 19.04 -3.91
CA CYS A 361 0.81 19.59 -5.26
C CYS A 361 -0.52 19.27 -5.93
N ILE A 362 -1.03 20.23 -6.71
CA ILE A 362 -2.06 20.04 -7.73
C ILE A 362 -1.42 20.36 -9.09
N LEU A 363 -1.21 19.32 -9.91
CA LEU A 363 -0.67 19.42 -11.26
C LEU A 363 -1.81 19.36 -12.27
N VAL A 364 -1.92 20.38 -13.12
CA VAL A 364 -2.93 20.49 -14.19
C VAL A 364 -2.21 20.61 -15.54
N PRO A 365 -1.78 19.47 -16.11
CA PRO A 365 -1.04 19.47 -17.35
C PRO A 365 -1.96 19.73 -18.55
N THR A 366 -1.38 20.22 -19.65
CA THR A 366 -2.01 20.13 -20.98
C THR A 366 -1.80 18.73 -21.59
N THR A 367 -2.54 18.42 -22.65
CA THR A 367 -2.34 17.20 -23.44
C THR A 367 -0.89 17.10 -23.98
N ASP A 368 -0.29 18.24 -24.34
CA ASP A 368 1.10 18.31 -24.80
C ASP A 368 2.12 18.03 -23.68
N GLU A 369 1.77 18.27 -22.41
CA GLU A 369 2.62 17.95 -21.25
C GLU A 369 2.53 16.49 -20.79
N LEU A 370 1.39 15.82 -21.04
CA LEU A 370 1.22 14.39 -20.78
C LEU A 370 1.86 13.53 -21.89
N GLY A 371 1.89 14.05 -23.12
CA GLY A 371 2.20 13.26 -24.31
C GLY A 371 0.99 12.43 -24.79
N PRO A 372 1.15 11.67 -25.89
CA PRO A 372 0.10 10.78 -26.37
C PRO A 372 -0.05 9.56 -25.48
N ASP A 373 -1.28 9.08 -25.29
CA ASP A 373 -1.54 7.75 -24.74
C ASP A 373 -0.87 6.69 -25.63
N LEU A 374 0.01 5.87 -25.05
CA LEU A 374 0.71 4.79 -25.76
C LEU A 374 0.17 3.42 -25.31
N ASP A 375 -0.25 2.60 -26.28
CA ASP A 375 -0.73 1.24 -26.02
C ASP A 375 0.33 0.36 -25.33
N GLU A 376 -0.08 -0.39 -24.29
CA GLU A 376 0.80 -1.35 -23.60
C GLU A 376 1.33 -2.41 -24.58
N LYS A 377 2.65 -2.41 -24.81
CA LYS A 377 3.33 -3.41 -25.66
C LYS A 377 3.83 -4.59 -24.84
N ALA A 378 4.00 -5.73 -25.52
CA ALA A 378 4.57 -6.91 -24.89
C ALA A 378 6.00 -6.65 -24.36
N CYS A 379 6.27 -7.09 -23.12
CA CYS A 379 7.56 -6.86 -22.46
C CYS A 379 8.73 -7.54 -23.19
N ILE A 380 9.59 -6.72 -23.82
CA ILE A 380 10.77 -7.17 -24.60
C ILE A 380 11.95 -7.67 -23.74
N ARG A 381 11.80 -7.71 -22.40
CA ARG A 381 12.80 -8.17 -21.43
C ARG A 381 14.15 -7.43 -21.41
N CYS A 382 14.18 -6.14 -21.79
CA CYS A 382 15.40 -5.31 -21.83
C CYS A 382 16.18 -5.18 -20.51
N GLY A 383 15.51 -5.26 -19.35
CA GLY A 383 16.14 -5.17 -18.02
C GLY A 383 16.22 -3.77 -17.40
N GLU A 384 15.99 -2.69 -18.18
CA GLU A 384 16.03 -1.29 -17.72
C GLU A 384 15.23 -1.05 -16.44
N CYS A 385 14.02 -1.59 -16.36
CA CYS A 385 13.15 -1.48 -15.19
C CYS A 385 13.78 -1.97 -13.86
N ALA A 386 14.69 -2.96 -13.91
CA ALA A 386 15.43 -3.43 -12.74
C ALA A 386 16.63 -2.53 -12.44
N GLN A 387 17.37 -2.08 -13.47
CA GLN A 387 18.48 -1.13 -13.32
C GLN A 387 18.03 0.19 -12.69
N ALA A 388 16.86 0.70 -13.09
CA ALA A 388 16.26 1.93 -12.56
C ALA A 388 15.56 1.77 -11.20
N CYS A 389 15.47 0.56 -10.63
CA CYS A 389 14.71 0.33 -9.40
C CYS A 389 15.49 0.80 -8.15
N PRO A 390 15.06 1.86 -7.43
CA PRO A 390 15.76 2.38 -6.25
C PRO A 390 15.60 1.50 -5.00
N ALA A 391 14.86 0.38 -5.12
CA ALA A 391 14.67 -0.64 -4.09
C ALA A 391 15.26 -2.00 -4.50
N LEU A 392 16.05 -2.06 -5.58
CA LEU A 392 16.74 -3.27 -6.08
C LEU A 392 15.85 -4.51 -6.32
N LEU A 393 14.56 -4.29 -6.56
CA LEU A 393 13.59 -5.36 -6.87
C LEU A 393 13.73 -5.86 -8.32
N LEU A 394 12.94 -6.87 -8.67
CA LEU A 394 12.80 -7.40 -10.03
C LEU A 394 11.43 -7.08 -10.65
N PRO A 395 11.17 -5.85 -11.13
CA PRO A 395 9.88 -5.45 -11.71
C PRO A 395 9.32 -6.40 -12.77
N GLN A 396 10.17 -7.00 -13.61
CA GLN A 396 9.71 -7.99 -14.60
C GLN A 396 8.98 -9.19 -13.97
N GLN A 397 9.52 -9.76 -12.90
CA GLN A 397 8.92 -10.94 -12.23
C GLN A 397 7.66 -10.52 -11.47
N LEU A 398 7.72 -9.38 -10.77
CA LEU A 398 6.58 -8.77 -10.09
C LEU A 398 5.42 -8.50 -11.05
N PHE A 399 5.71 -8.00 -12.26
CA PHE A 399 4.72 -7.74 -13.30
C PHE A 399 4.07 -9.00 -13.83
N TRP A 400 4.83 -10.06 -14.13
CA TRP A 400 4.25 -11.31 -14.61
C TRP A 400 3.34 -11.95 -13.56
N HIS A 401 3.74 -11.97 -12.28
CA HIS A 401 2.89 -12.48 -11.22
C HIS A 401 1.66 -11.58 -10.95
N ALA A 402 1.82 -10.26 -10.93
CA ALA A 402 0.71 -9.32 -10.75
C ALA A 402 -0.32 -9.40 -11.91
N LYS A 403 0.14 -9.46 -13.17
CA LYS A 403 -0.71 -9.58 -14.36
C LYS A 403 -1.37 -10.96 -14.49
N ALA A 404 -0.77 -12.00 -13.91
CA ALA A 404 -1.37 -13.34 -13.81
C ALA A 404 -2.30 -13.52 -12.59
N GLY A 405 -2.41 -12.53 -11.69
CA GLY A 405 -3.17 -12.65 -10.43
C GLY A 405 -2.51 -13.51 -9.35
N GLU A 406 -1.23 -13.86 -9.51
CA GLU A 406 -0.46 -14.72 -8.60
C GLU A 406 0.14 -13.92 -7.43
N TYR A 407 -0.71 -13.21 -6.67
CA TYR A 407 -0.26 -12.20 -5.71
C TYR A 407 0.61 -12.76 -4.57
N ASP A 408 0.36 -14.00 -4.11
CA ASP A 408 1.25 -14.68 -3.14
C ASP A 408 2.70 -14.81 -3.65
N LYS A 409 2.88 -15.07 -4.95
CA LYS A 409 4.23 -15.11 -5.55
C LYS A 409 4.83 -13.71 -5.66
N ALA A 410 4.03 -12.70 -6.00
CA ALA A 410 4.51 -11.32 -6.00
C ALA A 410 4.95 -10.87 -4.59
N GLU A 411 4.25 -11.30 -3.53
CA GLU A 411 4.70 -11.11 -2.14
C GLU A 411 6.06 -11.77 -1.89
N SER A 412 6.27 -13.01 -2.37
CA SER A 412 7.56 -13.71 -2.25
C SER A 412 8.72 -13.07 -3.03
N PHE A 413 8.43 -12.17 -3.98
CA PHE A 413 9.40 -11.31 -4.68
C PHE A 413 9.47 -9.89 -4.08
N ASN A 414 9.15 -9.73 -2.79
CA ASN A 414 9.22 -8.47 -2.04
C ASN A 414 8.35 -7.32 -2.59
N LEU A 415 7.17 -7.61 -3.16
CA LEU A 415 6.23 -6.57 -3.64
C LEU A 415 5.89 -5.49 -2.57
N ARG A 416 5.90 -5.86 -1.28
CA ARG A 416 5.68 -4.90 -0.18
C ARG A 416 6.74 -3.80 -0.09
N ASP A 417 7.99 -4.09 -0.45
CA ASP A 417 9.11 -3.13 -0.42
C ASP A 417 9.14 -2.18 -1.64
N CYS A 418 8.26 -2.40 -2.63
CA CYS A 418 8.13 -1.47 -3.76
C CYS A 418 7.58 -0.12 -3.28
N ILE A 419 8.28 0.99 -3.55
CA ILE A 419 7.86 2.33 -3.12
C ILE A 419 6.92 3.05 -4.12
N GLU A 420 6.43 2.36 -5.16
CA GLU A 420 5.49 2.90 -6.18
C GLU A 420 5.99 4.15 -6.95
N CYS A 421 7.29 4.42 -6.93
CA CYS A 421 7.92 5.62 -7.50
C CYS A 421 7.83 5.80 -9.02
N GLY A 422 7.22 4.92 -9.81
CA GLY A 422 7.12 5.10 -11.28
C GLY A 422 8.41 4.91 -12.10
N CYS A 423 9.62 4.95 -11.50
CA CYS A 423 10.90 4.85 -12.23
C CYS A 423 10.96 3.68 -13.23
N CYS A 424 10.42 2.52 -12.86
CA CYS A 424 10.42 1.32 -13.70
C CYS A 424 9.45 1.40 -14.89
N SER A 425 8.35 2.17 -14.78
CA SER A 425 7.43 2.46 -15.89
C SER A 425 8.02 3.51 -16.82
N TYR A 426 8.60 4.59 -16.27
CA TYR A 426 9.20 5.67 -17.05
C TYR A 426 10.33 5.19 -18.00
N VAL A 427 11.12 4.19 -17.59
CA VAL A 427 12.18 3.60 -18.44
C VAL A 427 11.71 2.42 -19.30
N CYS A 428 10.40 2.15 -19.39
CA CYS A 428 9.91 0.97 -20.08
C CYS A 428 9.70 1.22 -21.59
N PRO A 429 10.53 0.67 -22.51
CA PRO A 429 10.36 0.84 -23.95
C PRO A 429 9.16 0.05 -24.53
N SER A 430 8.33 -0.52 -23.65
CA SER A 430 7.09 -1.23 -23.96
C SER A 430 5.87 -0.51 -23.37
N ASP A 431 6.05 0.68 -22.78
CA ASP A 431 4.99 1.55 -22.24
C ASP A 431 4.09 0.84 -21.21
N ILE A 432 4.68 0.00 -20.37
CA ILE A 432 3.94 -0.82 -19.41
C ILE A 432 3.67 -0.03 -18.12
N PRO A 433 2.41 0.11 -17.67
CA PRO A 433 2.05 0.78 -16.43
C PRO A 433 2.30 -0.12 -15.20
N LEU A 434 3.53 -0.62 -15.04
CA LEU A 434 4.00 -1.53 -14.00
C LEU A 434 3.50 -1.15 -12.59
N VAL A 435 3.52 0.14 -12.24
CA VAL A 435 3.08 0.61 -10.90
C VAL A 435 1.58 0.41 -10.67
N GLU A 436 0.73 0.47 -11.70
CA GLU A 436 -0.71 0.23 -11.55
C GLU A 436 -0.98 -1.25 -11.22
N TYR A 437 -0.33 -2.17 -11.93
CA TYR A 437 -0.35 -3.60 -11.62
C TYR A 437 0.12 -3.86 -10.18
N TYR A 438 1.14 -3.14 -9.68
CA TYR A 438 1.61 -3.26 -8.30
C TYR A 438 0.64 -2.65 -7.28
N ARG A 439 0.00 -1.51 -7.59
CA ARG A 439 -1.04 -0.89 -6.77
C ARG A 439 -2.22 -1.83 -6.56
N VAL A 440 -2.69 -2.48 -7.63
CA VAL A 440 -3.74 -3.51 -7.59
C VAL A 440 -3.30 -4.73 -6.79
N ALA A 441 -2.14 -5.31 -7.09
CA ALA A 441 -1.64 -6.50 -6.39
C ALA A 441 -1.43 -6.25 -4.88
N LYS A 442 -0.90 -5.08 -4.49
CA LYS A 442 -0.80 -4.68 -3.08
C LYS A 442 -2.16 -4.47 -2.42
N ALA A 443 -3.16 -3.94 -3.15
CA ALA A 443 -4.49 -3.76 -2.61
C ALA A 443 -5.14 -5.13 -2.28
N ALA A 444 -5.00 -6.11 -3.18
CA ALA A 444 -5.42 -7.49 -2.93
C ALA A 444 -4.70 -8.09 -1.71
N LEU A 445 -3.36 -8.02 -1.64
CA LEU A 445 -2.59 -8.54 -0.49
C LEU A 445 -2.97 -7.87 0.85
N ARG A 446 -3.36 -6.59 0.85
CA ARG A 446 -3.90 -5.91 2.04
C ARG A 446 -5.29 -6.42 2.42
N GLN A 447 -6.17 -6.65 1.44
CA GLN A 447 -7.49 -7.24 1.68
C GLN A 447 -7.37 -8.65 2.24
N ASP A 448 -6.56 -9.52 1.61
CA ASP A 448 -6.32 -10.89 2.07
C ASP A 448 -5.78 -10.93 3.50
N ALA A 449 -4.84 -10.02 3.83
CA ALA A 449 -4.31 -9.89 5.19
C ALA A 449 -5.36 -9.43 6.20
N GLU A 450 -6.26 -8.51 5.82
CA GLU A 450 -7.35 -8.06 6.68
C GLU A 450 -8.42 -9.14 6.87
N GLU A 451 -8.80 -9.86 5.82
CA GLU A 451 -9.74 -10.99 5.92
C GLU A 451 -9.17 -12.11 6.81
N LYS A 452 -7.87 -12.43 6.68
CA LYS A 452 -7.15 -13.34 7.59
C LYS A 452 -7.20 -12.83 9.04
N ARG A 453 -6.88 -11.55 9.28
CA ARG A 453 -6.92 -10.91 10.62
C ARG A 453 -8.34 -10.88 11.22
N GLN A 454 -9.38 -10.67 10.41
CA GLN A 454 -10.77 -10.70 10.84
C GLN A 454 -11.24 -12.12 11.15
N ALA A 455 -10.83 -13.12 10.37
CA ALA A 455 -11.09 -14.53 10.63
C ALA A 455 -10.43 -15.00 11.94
N GLU A 456 -9.18 -14.59 12.22
CA GLU A 456 -8.51 -14.86 13.50
C GLU A 456 -9.21 -14.17 14.68
N ARG A 457 -9.55 -12.88 14.55
CA ARG A 457 -10.37 -12.17 15.55
C ARG A 457 -11.76 -12.79 15.73
N ALA A 458 -12.30 -13.50 14.74
CA ALA A 458 -13.55 -14.25 14.87
C ALA A 458 -13.33 -15.59 15.61
N LYS A 459 -12.26 -16.34 15.31
CA LYS A 459 -11.86 -17.56 16.02
C LYS A 459 -11.65 -17.29 17.52
N VAL A 460 -10.83 -16.31 17.88
CA VAL A 460 -10.56 -15.95 19.30
C VAL A 460 -11.85 -15.59 20.05
N ARG A 461 -12.77 -14.85 19.42
CA ARG A 461 -14.08 -14.52 20.02
C ARG A 461 -15.01 -15.72 20.14
N PHE A 462 -14.89 -16.70 19.25
CA PHE A 462 -15.66 -17.96 19.30
C PHE A 462 -15.11 -18.91 20.37
N GLU A 463 -13.79 -19.06 20.44
CA GLU A 463 -13.07 -19.86 21.45
C GLU A 463 -13.31 -19.32 22.87
N ALA A 464 -13.18 -18.01 23.09
CA ALA A 464 -13.53 -17.38 24.37
C ALA A 464 -15.02 -17.54 24.75
N ARG A 465 -15.92 -17.58 23.75
CA ARG A 465 -17.34 -17.89 23.99
C ARG A 465 -17.56 -19.35 24.37
N LEU A 466 -16.84 -20.29 23.76
CA LEU A 466 -16.89 -21.72 24.11
C LEU A 466 -16.35 -21.96 25.52
N GLN A 467 -15.22 -21.35 25.87
CA GLN A 467 -14.63 -21.40 27.22
C GLN A 467 -15.65 -20.97 28.28
N ARG A 468 -16.26 -19.78 28.12
CA ARG A 468 -17.28 -19.28 29.05
C ARG A 468 -18.51 -20.21 29.16
N LEU A 469 -18.93 -20.84 28.06
CA LEU A 469 -20.05 -21.78 28.08
C LEU A 469 -19.72 -23.10 28.80
N GLU A 470 -18.48 -23.58 28.67
CA GLU A 470 -18.01 -24.77 29.38
C GLU A 470 -17.73 -24.46 30.87
N GLU A 471 -17.22 -23.28 31.20
CA GLU A 471 -17.14 -22.76 32.58
C GLU A 471 -18.52 -22.65 33.23
N GLU A 472 -19.50 -22.06 32.54
CA GLU A 472 -20.90 -22.02 33.01
C GLU A 472 -21.48 -23.42 33.22
N LYS A 473 -21.17 -24.37 32.34
CA LYS A 473 -21.61 -25.77 32.44
C LYS A 473 -20.96 -26.47 33.64
N GLN A 474 -19.64 -26.38 33.79
CA GLN A 474 -18.91 -26.97 34.92
C GLN A 474 -19.33 -26.34 36.25
N ALA A 475 -19.59 -25.03 36.30
CA ALA A 475 -20.14 -24.36 37.48
C ALA A 475 -21.56 -24.82 37.83
N ARG A 476 -22.40 -25.15 36.83
CA ARG A 476 -23.73 -25.76 37.06
C ARG A 476 -23.61 -27.21 37.53
N GLU A 477 -22.72 -28.01 36.94
CA GLU A 477 -22.46 -29.41 37.30
C GLU A 477 -21.86 -29.51 38.72
N ALA A 478 -20.92 -28.64 39.07
CA ALA A 478 -20.34 -28.56 40.42
C ALA A 478 -21.41 -28.19 41.47
N LYS A 479 -22.24 -27.17 41.22
CA LYS A 479 -23.37 -26.79 42.09
C LYS A 479 -24.41 -27.91 42.21
N ALA A 480 -24.67 -28.65 41.13
CA ALA A 480 -25.56 -29.80 41.15
C ALA A 480 -24.99 -30.96 41.98
N ARG A 481 -23.67 -31.21 41.88
CA ARG A 481 -22.97 -32.23 42.69
C ARG A 481 -22.94 -31.86 44.16
N GLU A 482 -22.58 -30.62 44.51
CA GLU A 482 -22.61 -30.09 45.87
C GLU A 482 -24.02 -30.16 46.49
N ALA A 483 -25.06 -29.85 45.70
CA ALA A 483 -26.45 -30.00 46.14
C ALA A 483 -26.88 -31.47 46.32
N ALA A 484 -26.34 -32.40 45.53
CA ALA A 484 -26.57 -33.84 45.69
C ALA A 484 -25.84 -34.41 46.92
N GLU A 485 -24.57 -34.03 47.11
CA GLU A 485 -23.76 -34.37 48.30
C GLU A 485 -24.44 -33.86 49.59
N LYS A 486 -24.91 -32.60 49.60
CA LYS A 486 -25.69 -32.03 50.72
C LYS A 486 -27.00 -32.77 50.98
N ARG A 487 -27.70 -33.25 49.94
CA ARG A 487 -28.90 -34.11 50.10
C ARG A 487 -28.54 -35.48 50.69
N GLN A 488 -27.46 -36.12 50.24
CA GLN A 488 -27.01 -37.43 50.76
C GLN A 488 -26.49 -37.36 52.20
N ALA A 489 -25.92 -36.22 52.60
CA ALA A 489 -25.50 -35.93 53.97
C ALA A 489 -26.69 -35.59 54.90
N ALA A 490 -27.75 -34.97 54.36
CA ALA A 490 -28.98 -34.70 55.11
C ALA A 490 -29.86 -35.95 55.31
N MET A 491 -29.74 -36.97 54.45
CA MET A 491 -30.46 -38.24 54.61
C MET A 491 -29.96 -39.05 55.81
N THR A 492 -30.85 -39.25 56.77
CA THR A 492 -30.60 -40.06 57.97
C THR A 492 -30.62 -41.56 57.65
N GLY A 493 -30.09 -42.40 58.54
CA GLY A 493 -29.91 -43.84 58.27
C GLY A 493 -31.18 -44.57 57.84
N GLN A 494 -32.32 -44.28 58.49
CA GLN A 494 -33.59 -44.97 58.24
C GLN A 494 -34.18 -44.69 56.84
N GLU A 495 -33.84 -43.57 56.21
CA GLU A 495 -34.32 -43.25 54.85
C GLU A 495 -33.57 -44.02 53.77
N LYS A 496 -32.32 -44.44 54.05
CA LYS A 496 -31.47 -45.16 53.09
C LYS A 496 -31.98 -46.59 52.89
N ASP A 497 -32.42 -47.24 53.96
CA ASP A 497 -33.05 -48.56 53.90
C ASP A 497 -34.39 -48.52 53.14
N ALA A 498 -35.23 -47.50 53.39
CA ALA A 498 -36.51 -47.34 52.71
C ALA A 498 -36.37 -47.14 51.18
N VAL A 499 -35.35 -46.38 50.74
CA VAL A 499 -35.05 -46.19 49.31
C VAL A 499 -34.44 -47.45 48.69
N ALA A 500 -33.58 -48.18 49.41
CA ALA A 500 -33.06 -49.46 48.97
C ALA A 500 -34.17 -50.50 48.81
N GLU A 501 -35.11 -50.59 49.76
CA GLU A 501 -36.26 -51.50 49.69
C GLU A 501 -37.22 -51.13 48.54
N ALA A 502 -37.43 -49.84 48.28
CA ALA A 502 -38.22 -49.39 47.13
C ALA A 502 -37.59 -49.80 45.79
N LEU A 503 -36.25 -49.68 45.65
CA LEU A 503 -35.52 -50.14 44.47
C LEU A 503 -35.54 -51.67 44.33
N ALA A 504 -35.39 -52.41 45.44
CA ALA A 504 -35.52 -53.86 45.45
C ALA A 504 -36.93 -54.32 45.04
N ARG A 505 -37.99 -53.65 45.52
CA ARG A 505 -39.39 -53.90 45.11
C ARG A 505 -39.62 -53.61 43.62
N ILE A 506 -38.95 -52.61 43.04
CA ILE A 506 -39.00 -52.33 41.59
C ILE A 506 -38.25 -53.39 40.78
N GLN A 507 -37.09 -53.87 41.25
CA GLN A 507 -36.37 -54.97 40.60
C GLN A 507 -37.15 -56.28 40.68
N ALA A 508 -37.74 -56.61 41.84
CA ALA A 508 -38.63 -57.76 42.00
C ALA A 508 -39.84 -57.67 41.05
N LYS A 509 -40.45 -56.49 40.88
CA LYS A 509 -41.52 -56.29 39.88
C LYS A 509 -41.05 -56.55 38.45
N LYS A 510 -39.83 -56.12 38.09
CA LYS A 510 -39.26 -56.39 36.76
C LYS A 510 -38.96 -57.87 36.52
N VAL A 511 -38.56 -58.62 37.55
CA VAL A 511 -38.38 -60.08 37.45
C VAL A 511 -39.72 -60.81 37.32
N ALA A 512 -40.74 -60.40 38.08
CA ALA A 512 -42.10 -60.94 37.96
C ALA A 512 -42.71 -60.67 36.57
N GLN A 513 -42.58 -59.45 36.04
CA GLN A 513 -43.04 -59.13 34.68
C GLN A 513 -42.29 -59.90 33.58
N ALA A 514 -41.09 -60.43 33.86
CA ALA A 514 -40.35 -61.29 32.93
C ALA A 514 -40.83 -62.76 32.94
N THR A 515 -41.81 -63.13 33.78
CA THR A 515 -42.33 -64.51 33.88
C THR A 515 -43.76 -64.70 33.37
N GLU A 516 -44.53 -63.63 33.14
CA GLU A 516 -45.90 -63.72 32.58
C GLU A 516 -45.92 -63.75 31.04
N ASP A 517 -44.84 -63.27 30.38
CA ASP A 517 -44.78 -62.97 28.94
C ASP A 517 -44.56 -64.21 28.02
N GLN A 518 -45.02 -65.39 28.45
CA GLN A 518 -45.04 -66.63 27.65
C GLN A 518 -46.42 -67.30 27.52
N SER A 519 -47.52 -66.68 27.97
CA SER A 519 -48.86 -67.30 27.87
C SER A 519 -50.01 -66.38 27.44
N LYS A 520 -49.90 -65.79 26.23
CA LYS A 520 -51.07 -65.41 25.40
C LYS A 520 -50.72 -65.16 23.93
N ALA A 521 -50.57 -66.26 23.19
CA ALA A 521 -50.78 -66.24 21.75
C ALA A 521 -52.28 -66.44 21.42
N ALA A 522 -52.66 -66.12 20.19
CA ALA A 522 -53.95 -66.35 19.51
C ALA A 522 -55.07 -65.28 19.60
N THR A 523 -55.71 -65.14 18.42
CA THR A 523 -57.03 -64.55 18.05
C THR A 523 -57.27 -63.02 18.05
N ASP A 524 -57.39 -62.51 16.81
CA ASP A 524 -58.45 -61.65 16.27
C ASP A 524 -58.39 -60.09 16.20
N THR A 525 -57.79 -59.65 15.08
CA THR A 525 -58.36 -58.73 14.05
C THR A 525 -58.36 -57.19 14.17
N ASN A 526 -58.08 -56.59 13.00
CA ASN A 526 -58.46 -55.26 12.48
C ASN A 526 -57.86 -53.95 13.06
N THR A 527 -56.79 -53.53 12.39
CA THR A 527 -56.59 -52.18 11.80
C THR A 527 -56.71 -50.93 12.69
N VAL A 528 -55.54 -50.37 13.07
CA VAL A 528 -55.35 -48.93 13.36
C VAL A 528 -54.04 -48.46 12.70
N ALA A 529 -53.99 -47.20 12.23
CA ALA A 529 -52.93 -46.67 11.35
C ALA A 529 -51.80 -45.90 12.06
N ASP A 530 -50.68 -45.72 11.33
CA ASP A 530 -49.42 -45.07 11.78
C ASP A 530 -49.63 -43.57 12.17
N PRO A 531 -49.10 -43.12 13.34
CA PRO A 531 -49.22 -41.73 13.78
C PRO A 531 -48.62 -40.66 12.84
N LYS A 532 -47.77 -41.03 11.87
CA LYS A 532 -47.17 -40.10 10.88
C LYS A 532 -48.21 -39.35 10.03
N ALA A 533 -49.41 -39.92 9.83
CA ALA A 533 -50.45 -39.30 9.00
C ALA A 533 -50.87 -37.90 9.50
N LYS A 534 -51.02 -37.72 10.81
CA LYS A 534 -51.53 -36.46 11.41
C LYS A 534 -50.56 -35.28 11.23
N VAL A 535 -49.26 -35.54 11.14
CA VAL A 535 -48.25 -34.49 10.89
C VAL A 535 -48.26 -34.05 9.42
N ALA A 536 -48.43 -35.00 8.49
CA ALA A 536 -48.54 -34.70 7.06
C ALA A 536 -49.79 -33.85 6.74
N GLU A 537 -50.93 -34.17 7.35
CA GLU A 537 -52.20 -33.43 7.16
C GLU A 537 -52.14 -31.99 7.69
N ALA A 538 -51.49 -31.76 8.84
CA ALA A 538 -51.26 -30.42 9.38
C ALA A 538 -50.40 -29.56 8.42
N ILE A 539 -49.35 -30.14 7.83
CA ILE A 539 -48.49 -29.48 6.84
C ILE A 539 -49.25 -29.22 5.53
N ALA A 540 -50.15 -30.11 5.12
CA ALA A 540 -51.02 -29.92 3.96
C ALA A 540 -51.98 -28.73 4.15
N ARG A 541 -52.67 -28.63 5.30
CA ARG A 541 -53.52 -27.47 5.64
C ARG A 541 -52.73 -26.16 5.67
N ALA A 542 -51.51 -26.16 6.22
CA ALA A 542 -50.64 -24.98 6.24
C ALA A 542 -50.23 -24.51 4.83
N LYS A 543 -49.96 -25.45 3.90
CA LYS A 543 -49.67 -25.11 2.50
C LYS A 543 -50.90 -24.62 1.74
N ALA A 544 -52.06 -25.27 1.91
CA ALA A 544 -53.31 -24.85 1.27
C ALA A 544 -53.71 -23.41 1.65
N LYS A 545 -53.57 -23.04 2.94
CA LYS A 545 -53.90 -21.68 3.41
C LYS A 545 -52.96 -20.60 2.86
N LYS A 546 -51.70 -20.94 2.50
CA LYS A 546 -50.78 -20.03 1.79
C LYS A 546 -51.04 -19.93 0.29
N ALA A 547 -51.52 -21.00 -0.36
CA ALA A 547 -51.88 -20.95 -1.78
C ALA A 547 -53.09 -20.03 -2.04
N ALA A 548 -54.09 -20.07 -1.14
CA ALA A 548 -55.30 -19.26 -1.26
C ALA A 548 -55.11 -17.74 -1.06
N GLN A 549 -53.90 -17.28 -0.68
CA GLN A 549 -53.57 -15.84 -0.54
C GLN A 549 -52.67 -15.32 -1.67
N ALA A 550 -52.40 -16.12 -2.70
CA ALA A 550 -51.44 -15.81 -3.76
C ALA A 550 -52.08 -15.51 -5.13
N GLY A 551 -53.40 -15.31 -5.20
CA GLY A 551 -54.11 -15.04 -6.45
C GLY A 551 -55.38 -14.22 -6.25
N LEU A 552 -55.25 -12.90 -6.35
CA LEU A 552 -56.29 -11.96 -6.80
C LEU A 552 -55.67 -10.57 -7.01
N GLY A 553 -55.79 -10.07 -8.24
CA GLY A 553 -55.76 -8.65 -8.62
C GLY A 553 -56.87 -8.46 -9.68
N ASN A 554 -57.26 -7.26 -10.09
CA ASN A 554 -56.70 -5.93 -9.84
C ASN A 554 -57.77 -4.89 -10.23
N GLU A 555 -57.99 -3.82 -9.46
CA GLU A 555 -58.66 -2.60 -9.96
C GLU A 555 -58.48 -1.38 -9.00
N THR A 556 -58.75 -0.18 -9.53
CA THR A 556 -58.58 1.17 -8.95
C THR A 556 -59.86 2.01 -9.25
N PRO A 557 -60.15 3.20 -8.64
CA PRO A 557 -59.20 4.22 -8.17
C PRO A 557 -59.62 5.09 -6.94
N GLU A 558 -58.91 6.22 -6.76
CA GLU A 558 -59.29 7.53 -6.16
C GLU A 558 -59.24 7.86 -4.63
N GLN A 559 -58.36 8.84 -4.35
CA GLN A 559 -58.50 10.10 -3.57
C GLN A 559 -58.61 10.17 -2.01
N ASN A 560 -57.91 11.21 -1.53
CA ASN A 560 -58.04 12.05 -0.32
C ASN A 560 -57.68 11.57 1.12
N ASP A 561 -56.63 12.24 1.62
CA ASP A 561 -56.47 12.93 2.91
C ASP A 561 -56.42 12.26 4.31
N ALA A 562 -55.42 12.77 5.05
CA ALA A 562 -55.37 13.06 6.49
C ALA A 562 -55.08 11.96 7.55
N ALA A 563 -54.42 12.46 8.61
CA ALA A 563 -54.29 11.95 9.98
C ALA A 563 -53.54 10.61 10.25
N ALA A 564 -52.43 10.74 11.00
CA ALA A 564 -51.89 9.73 11.91
C ALA A 564 -52.52 9.93 13.32
N PRO A 565 -52.43 9.03 14.34
CA PRO A 565 -51.15 8.43 14.76
C PRO A 565 -51.13 6.99 15.35
N SER A 566 -49.89 6.52 15.56
CA SER A 566 -49.39 5.69 16.70
C SER A 566 -49.62 4.17 16.79
N GLU A 567 -48.51 3.45 17.08
CA GLU A 567 -48.40 2.17 17.84
C GLU A 567 -49.01 0.88 17.23
N THR A 568 -48.41 -0.31 17.15
CA THR A 568 -47.05 -0.87 17.46
C THR A 568 -46.75 -2.04 16.47
N GLY A 569 -45.52 -2.61 16.45
CA GLY A 569 -45.28 -3.99 15.97
C GLY A 569 -44.15 -4.20 14.95
N ASP A 570 -43.19 -5.05 15.28
CA ASP A 570 -41.98 -5.40 14.49
C ASP A 570 -42.24 -6.22 13.22
N ASP A 571 -41.73 -5.75 12.07
CA ASP A 571 -41.10 -6.61 11.04
C ASP A 571 -40.00 -5.84 10.28
N THR A 572 -38.80 -5.83 10.86
CA THR A 572 -37.59 -5.31 10.20
C THR A 572 -37.07 -6.20 9.05
N LYS A 573 -37.52 -7.45 8.94
CA LYS A 573 -36.95 -8.47 8.04
C LYS A 573 -37.57 -8.40 6.64
N SER A 574 -38.87 -8.11 6.55
CA SER A 574 -39.59 -7.90 5.29
C SER A 574 -39.06 -6.70 4.50
N ARG A 575 -38.77 -5.57 5.19
CA ARG A 575 -38.32 -4.31 4.56
C ARG A 575 -37.00 -4.45 3.79
N VAL A 576 -36.05 -5.24 4.30
CA VAL A 576 -34.75 -5.46 3.64
C VAL A 576 -34.91 -6.28 2.35
N ALA A 577 -35.75 -7.32 2.36
CA ALA A 577 -36.03 -8.11 1.16
C ALA A 577 -36.69 -7.27 0.05
N ALA A 578 -37.64 -6.40 0.40
CA ALA A 578 -38.29 -5.48 -0.54
C ALA A 578 -37.30 -4.46 -1.15
N ALA A 579 -36.36 -3.94 -0.35
CA ALA A 579 -35.32 -3.03 -0.83
C ALA A 579 -34.37 -3.70 -1.84
N VAL A 580 -33.90 -4.93 -1.54
CA VAL A 580 -33.03 -5.71 -2.44
C VAL A 580 -33.74 -6.09 -3.75
N ALA A 581 -35.04 -6.39 -3.70
CA ALA A 581 -35.84 -6.63 -4.91
C ALA A 581 -35.93 -5.37 -5.79
N ARG A 582 -36.23 -4.20 -5.20
CA ARG A 582 -36.30 -2.91 -5.93
C ARG A 582 -34.94 -2.51 -6.52
N ALA A 583 -33.84 -2.76 -5.81
CA ALA A 583 -32.48 -2.51 -6.32
C ALA A 583 -32.14 -3.39 -7.54
N LYS A 584 -32.52 -4.68 -7.53
CA LYS A 584 -32.35 -5.56 -8.69
C LYS A 584 -33.22 -5.16 -9.89
N ALA A 585 -34.48 -4.77 -9.66
CA ALA A 585 -35.36 -4.29 -10.72
C ALA A 585 -34.79 -3.02 -11.40
N LYS A 586 -34.34 -2.03 -10.62
CA LYS A 586 -33.77 -0.79 -11.17
C LYS A 586 -32.48 -1.04 -11.97
N LYS A 587 -31.65 -2.02 -11.58
CA LYS A 587 -30.43 -2.40 -12.31
C LYS A 587 -30.69 -3.18 -13.60
N ALA A 588 -31.85 -3.84 -13.75
CA ALA A 588 -32.27 -4.47 -15.00
C ALA A 588 -32.81 -3.44 -16.02
N ALA A 589 -33.45 -2.38 -15.56
CA ALA A 589 -34.05 -1.34 -16.41
C ALA A 589 -33.05 -0.35 -17.04
N GLN A 590 -31.75 -0.42 -16.71
CA GLN A 590 -30.70 0.46 -17.26
C GLN A 590 -29.77 -0.25 -18.26
N ALA A 591 -30.05 -1.51 -18.64
CA ALA A 591 -29.23 -2.30 -19.55
C ALA A 591 -30.06 -2.73 -20.78
N GLY A 592 -30.60 -1.77 -21.54
CA GLY A 592 -31.56 -2.09 -22.61
C GLY A 592 -32.09 -0.93 -23.46
N LEU A 593 -31.27 0.06 -23.81
CA LEU A 593 -31.53 0.96 -24.96
C LEU A 593 -30.22 1.23 -25.69
N GLY A 594 -30.28 1.37 -27.01
CA GLY A 594 -29.13 1.69 -27.85
C GLY A 594 -29.53 2.47 -29.09
N ASN A 595 -28.63 3.36 -29.50
CA ASN A 595 -28.39 3.88 -30.84
C ASN A 595 -29.60 4.11 -31.79
N GLU A 596 -30.04 5.37 -31.92
CA GLU A 596 -30.74 5.85 -33.12
C GLU A 596 -30.47 7.35 -33.37
N ALA A 597 -30.63 7.81 -34.62
CA ALA A 597 -30.36 9.16 -35.13
C ALA A 597 -31.07 9.33 -36.49
N PRO A 598 -31.05 10.52 -37.15
CA PRO A 598 -30.96 11.90 -36.67
C PRO A 598 -32.25 12.70 -37.05
N VAL A 599 -32.36 13.98 -36.63
CA VAL A 599 -33.39 14.92 -37.15
C VAL A 599 -32.77 16.31 -37.40
N GLN A 600 -33.28 17.03 -38.42
CA GLN A 600 -32.74 18.29 -38.94
C GLN A 600 -33.71 19.48 -38.73
N ASN A 601 -33.12 20.69 -38.76
CA ASN A 601 -33.61 21.99 -39.29
C ASN A 601 -33.11 23.14 -38.38
N GLU A 602 -32.27 24.08 -38.84
CA GLU A 602 -32.50 25.15 -39.85
C GLU A 602 -33.38 26.30 -39.31
N ALA A 603 -33.05 27.59 -39.50
CA ALA A 603 -31.92 28.27 -40.16
C ALA A 603 -31.60 29.59 -39.40
N ALA A 604 -30.73 30.55 -39.78
CA ALA A 604 -29.85 30.88 -40.91
C ALA A 604 -28.88 31.99 -40.40
N ALA A 605 -27.76 32.41 -40.99
CA ALA A 605 -26.82 31.99 -42.05
C ALA A 605 -25.54 32.87 -41.83
N GLN A 606 -24.41 32.85 -42.55
CA GLN A 606 -23.98 32.33 -43.87
C GLN A 606 -22.64 31.53 -43.64
N SER A 607 -21.65 31.33 -44.52
CA SER A 607 -21.32 31.79 -45.89
C SER A 607 -20.45 30.76 -46.64
N GLU A 608 -20.02 31.08 -47.86
CA GLU A 608 -19.37 30.15 -48.79
C GLU A 608 -17.82 30.12 -48.70
N THR A 609 -17.20 28.92 -48.82
CA THR A 609 -16.46 28.47 -50.05
C THR A 609 -15.45 27.32 -49.79
N GLY A 610 -15.46 26.31 -50.68
CA GLY A 610 -14.26 25.62 -51.22
C GLY A 610 -13.34 24.77 -50.32
N ASP A 611 -13.49 23.44 -50.36
CA ASP A 611 -12.45 22.47 -49.97
C ASP A 611 -11.56 22.06 -51.17
N ASP A 612 -10.24 22.11 -50.98
CA ASP A 612 -9.31 21.06 -51.47
C ASP A 612 -7.98 21.13 -50.70
N THR A 613 -7.83 20.21 -49.75
CA THR A 613 -6.62 20.06 -48.93
C THR A 613 -5.76 18.85 -49.36
N LYS A 614 -6.25 18.00 -50.27
CA LYS A 614 -5.64 16.68 -50.56
C LYS A 614 -4.52 16.74 -51.60
N ALA A 615 -4.54 17.72 -52.51
CA ALA A 615 -3.50 17.91 -53.52
C ALA A 615 -2.17 18.48 -52.97
N LYS A 616 -2.21 19.27 -51.89
CA LYS A 616 -1.06 20.09 -51.43
C LYS A 616 0.05 19.28 -50.75
N VAL A 617 -0.30 18.17 -50.08
CA VAL A 617 0.67 17.33 -49.35
C VAL A 617 1.60 16.55 -50.30
N ALA A 618 1.07 16.05 -51.43
CA ALA A 618 1.86 15.28 -52.40
C ALA A 618 3.00 16.11 -53.03
N ALA A 619 2.76 17.40 -53.30
CA ALA A 619 3.74 18.31 -53.88
C ALA A 619 4.92 18.63 -52.93
N ALA A 620 4.70 18.62 -51.62
CA ALA A 620 5.73 18.90 -50.62
C ALA A 620 6.76 17.75 -50.52
N VAL A 621 6.28 16.50 -50.48
CA VAL A 621 7.13 15.30 -50.33
C VAL A 621 8.07 15.12 -51.53
N ALA A 622 7.62 15.46 -52.74
CA ALA A 622 8.46 15.43 -53.95
C ALA A 622 9.64 16.44 -53.87
N ARG A 623 9.37 17.66 -53.40
CA ARG A 623 10.39 18.74 -53.31
C ARG A 623 11.43 18.46 -52.22
N ALA A 624 11.05 17.79 -51.13
CA ALA A 624 11.99 17.38 -50.08
C ALA A 624 13.01 16.35 -50.57
N LYS A 625 12.60 15.36 -51.38
CA LYS A 625 13.51 14.34 -51.93
C LYS A 625 14.51 14.91 -52.95
N ALA A 626 14.09 15.87 -53.79
CA ALA A 626 14.98 16.50 -54.78
C ALA A 626 16.16 17.26 -54.13
N LYS A 627 15.94 17.93 -52.98
CA LYS A 627 16.97 18.76 -52.34
C LYS A 627 18.11 17.97 -51.68
N LYS A 628 17.95 16.66 -51.47
CA LYS A 628 18.97 15.79 -50.82
C LYS A 628 19.92 15.09 -51.80
N ALA A 629 19.75 15.29 -53.11
CA ALA A 629 20.58 14.70 -54.16
C ALA A 629 21.59 15.70 -54.82
N ALA A 630 21.61 16.96 -54.37
CA ALA A 630 22.35 18.05 -55.02
C ALA A 630 23.48 18.65 -54.17
N GLN A 631 23.96 17.95 -53.14
CA GLN A 631 25.08 18.37 -52.27
C GLN A 631 26.21 17.34 -52.24
N ALA A 632 26.53 16.75 -53.39
CA ALA A 632 27.51 15.67 -53.53
C ALA A 632 28.34 15.76 -54.83
N ALA A 633 28.80 16.95 -55.23
CA ALA A 633 29.86 17.14 -56.22
C ALA A 633 30.40 18.59 -56.25
N GLY A 634 31.71 18.76 -56.46
CA GLY A 634 32.33 19.98 -57.02
C GLY A 634 32.73 21.10 -56.05
N ALA A 635 34.00 21.52 -56.11
CA ALA A 635 34.55 22.72 -55.46
C ALA A 635 35.69 23.31 -56.32
N SER A 636 35.93 24.64 -56.29
CA SER A 636 37.21 25.36 -56.54
C SER A 636 37.03 26.88 -56.76
N GLY A 637 38.05 27.69 -56.41
CA GLY A 637 38.16 29.16 -56.66
C GLY A 637 37.51 30.04 -55.56
N SER A 638 38.21 30.78 -54.70
CA SER A 638 39.15 31.93 -54.88
C SER A 638 38.39 33.27 -55.13
N ASP A 639 38.70 34.42 -54.49
CA ASP A 639 39.94 34.85 -53.80
C ASP A 639 39.74 35.66 -52.48
N ALA A 640 40.88 35.83 -51.79
CA ALA A 640 41.36 36.72 -50.70
C ALA A 640 40.52 37.98 -50.27
N VAL A 641 40.72 38.61 -49.09
CA VAL A 641 41.97 39.08 -48.45
C VAL A 641 41.84 39.23 -46.90
N GLN A 642 42.81 38.64 -46.16
CA GLN A 642 43.59 39.09 -44.96
C GLN A 642 42.95 40.02 -43.88
N GLU A 643 43.26 39.96 -42.58
CA GLU A 643 44.19 39.14 -41.73
C GLU A 643 43.73 39.25 -40.23
N GLN A 644 44.42 38.88 -39.13
CA GLN A 644 45.83 38.52 -38.84
C GLN A 644 45.95 37.53 -37.65
N ALA A 645 47.12 36.90 -37.48
CA ALA A 645 47.59 36.19 -36.27
C ALA A 645 49.13 36.35 -36.16
N PRO A 646 49.83 35.90 -35.10
CA PRO A 646 50.29 34.49 -35.03
C PRO A 646 50.45 33.97 -33.56
N ALA A 647 50.96 32.78 -33.20
CA ALA A 647 51.56 31.66 -33.96
C ALA A 647 51.32 30.29 -33.26
N GLN A 648 51.12 29.22 -34.05
CA GLN A 648 51.82 27.89 -34.08
C GLN A 648 52.17 27.13 -32.76
N THR A 649 52.23 25.78 -32.69
CA THR A 649 52.57 24.76 -33.72
C THR A 649 51.74 23.46 -33.68
N GLU A 650 51.36 22.98 -34.88
CA GLU A 650 51.39 21.60 -35.43
C GLU A 650 51.08 20.30 -34.63
N ALA A 651 50.10 19.54 -35.17
CA ALA A 651 50.10 18.08 -35.49
C ALA A 651 50.24 17.00 -34.37
N ASP A 652 49.77 15.75 -34.53
CA ASP A 652 49.14 15.04 -35.66
C ASP A 652 48.05 14.02 -35.19
N ASN A 653 47.33 13.38 -36.11
CA ASN A 653 46.09 12.62 -35.85
C ASN A 653 46.19 11.10 -36.12
N GLN A 654 46.24 10.27 -35.06
CA GLN A 654 45.95 8.83 -35.14
C GLN A 654 45.17 8.32 -33.91
N GLY A 655 43.92 7.87 -34.11
CA GLY A 655 43.05 7.40 -33.03
C GLY A 655 42.21 6.16 -33.40
N ALA A 656 42.80 4.96 -33.28
CA ALA A 656 42.09 3.69 -33.46
C ALA A 656 42.54 2.58 -32.48
N ASP A 657 43.84 2.25 -32.43
CA ASP A 657 44.31 1.01 -31.78
C ASP A 657 44.38 1.01 -30.24
N ALA A 658 44.46 2.18 -29.60
CA ALA A 658 44.69 2.29 -28.16
C ALA A 658 43.59 1.63 -27.28
N LYS A 659 42.41 1.33 -27.84
CA LYS A 659 41.29 0.71 -27.13
C LYS A 659 41.35 -0.82 -27.12
N ALA A 660 41.92 -1.46 -28.14
CA ALA A 660 41.99 -2.92 -28.25
C ALA A 660 43.02 -3.53 -27.26
N ALA A 661 44.24 -2.99 -27.25
CA ALA A 661 45.32 -3.46 -26.38
C ALA A 661 44.94 -3.39 -24.88
N ARG A 662 44.19 -2.35 -24.49
CA ARG A 662 43.76 -2.10 -23.10
C ARG A 662 42.72 -3.14 -22.61
N VAL A 663 41.88 -3.66 -23.51
CA VAL A 663 40.92 -4.74 -23.21
C VAL A 663 41.63 -6.10 -23.11
N ALA A 664 42.59 -6.38 -24.00
CA ALA A 664 43.37 -7.62 -23.96
C ALA A 664 44.14 -7.77 -22.62
N ALA A 665 44.77 -6.70 -22.14
CA ALA A 665 45.48 -6.69 -20.86
C ALA A 665 44.56 -6.97 -19.65
N ALA A 666 43.31 -6.48 -19.67
CA ALA A 666 42.33 -6.74 -18.62
C ALA A 666 41.87 -8.21 -18.60
N ILE A 667 41.61 -8.79 -19.78
CA ILE A 667 41.19 -10.19 -19.93
C ILE A 667 42.29 -11.15 -19.47
N ALA A 668 43.57 -10.85 -19.77
CA ALA A 668 44.70 -11.63 -19.27
C ALA A 668 44.78 -11.64 -17.74
N LYS A 669 44.63 -10.47 -17.08
CA LYS A 669 44.63 -10.35 -15.62
C LYS A 669 43.45 -11.08 -14.95
N ALA A 670 42.27 -11.07 -15.59
CA ALA A 670 41.11 -11.80 -15.11
C ALA A 670 41.27 -13.34 -15.21
N LYS A 671 41.85 -13.84 -16.31
CA LYS A 671 42.14 -15.27 -16.48
C LYS A 671 43.20 -15.78 -15.50
N ALA A 672 44.26 -15.00 -15.27
CA ALA A 672 45.33 -15.38 -14.34
C ALA A 672 44.83 -15.56 -12.89
N LYS A 673 43.92 -14.70 -12.41
CA LYS A 673 43.37 -14.83 -11.06
C LYS A 673 42.42 -16.03 -10.91
N LYS A 674 41.64 -16.37 -11.93
CA LYS A 674 40.70 -17.51 -11.89
C LYS A 674 41.36 -18.90 -12.02
N ALA A 675 42.69 -18.97 -12.12
CA ALA A 675 43.44 -20.22 -12.21
C ALA A 675 44.21 -20.58 -10.91
N ALA A 676 44.05 -19.79 -9.84
CA ALA A 676 44.79 -19.94 -8.59
C ALA A 676 43.94 -20.41 -7.39
N ASP A 677 42.61 -20.35 -7.49
CA ASP A 677 41.68 -20.60 -6.38
C ASP A 677 41.06 -22.03 -6.40
N ASP A 678 41.47 -22.90 -7.33
CA ASP A 678 40.75 -24.17 -7.67
C ASP A 678 41.69 -25.41 -7.67
N ALA A 679 42.51 -25.55 -6.63
CA ALA A 679 43.27 -26.76 -6.27
C ALA A 679 43.61 -26.73 -4.76
N GLY A 680 43.66 -27.87 -4.06
CA GLY A 680 43.62 -27.88 -2.58
C GLY A 680 44.47 -28.90 -1.81
N GLU A 681 44.19 -28.95 -0.51
CA GLU A 681 44.70 -29.84 0.56
C GLU A 681 46.14 -29.63 1.11
N LYS A 682 46.37 -30.20 2.31
CA LYS A 682 47.52 -29.98 3.21
C LYS A 682 48.51 -31.16 3.17
N PRO A 683 49.74 -30.99 3.70
CA PRO A 683 50.03 -31.62 5.01
C PRO A 683 50.87 -30.76 5.97
N GLN A 684 51.32 -31.35 7.08
CA GLN A 684 52.05 -30.72 8.21
C GLN A 684 53.59 -30.88 8.08
N ALA A 685 54.40 -30.00 8.70
CA ALA A 685 55.37 -30.36 9.77
C ALA A 685 56.45 -29.28 10.10
N ALA A 686 56.67 -29.08 11.41
CA ALA A 686 57.95 -28.91 12.16
C ALA A 686 59.06 -27.86 11.83
N GLN A 687 59.31 -27.02 12.86
CA GLN A 687 60.61 -26.70 13.52
C GLN A 687 61.67 -25.69 12.97
N VAL A 688 62.34 -25.04 13.95
CA VAL A 688 63.68 -24.35 14.02
C VAL A 688 64.02 -23.18 13.07
N ASP A 689 64.77 -22.13 13.48
CA ASP A 689 65.01 -21.50 14.80
C ASP A 689 65.71 -20.12 14.65
N ALA A 690 65.56 -19.22 15.66
CA ALA A 690 66.38 -18.03 16.00
C ALA A 690 66.69 -16.97 14.88
N GLN A 691 67.21 -15.75 15.04
CA GLN A 691 67.78 -14.83 16.08
C GLN A 691 67.37 -13.37 15.66
N THR A 692 67.73 -12.18 16.20
CA THR A 692 67.98 -11.44 17.50
C THR A 692 68.12 -9.95 17.06
N SER A 693 67.95 -8.85 17.81
CA SER A 693 67.63 -8.41 19.18
C SER A 693 67.10 -6.93 19.06
N HIS A 694 66.88 -6.02 20.03
CA HIS A 694 67.24 -5.84 21.45
C HIS A 694 66.14 -5.10 22.26
N GLU A 695 66.30 -5.25 23.58
CA GLU A 695 66.07 -4.38 24.75
C GLU A 695 65.91 -2.84 24.64
N PRO A 696 65.59 -2.12 25.76
CA PRO A 696 65.22 -2.58 27.13
C PRO A 696 63.90 -1.94 27.66
N SER A 697 63.45 -2.09 28.91
CA SER A 697 63.31 -3.23 29.87
C SER A 697 62.54 -2.74 31.14
N GLN A 698 61.96 -3.66 31.93
CA GLN A 698 61.79 -3.66 33.42
C GLN A 698 60.49 -4.33 33.93
N GLU A 699 60.63 -5.24 34.92
CA GLU A 699 59.67 -5.67 35.99
C GLU A 699 58.24 -6.17 35.59
N ALA A 700 57.51 -7.08 36.25
CA ALA A 700 57.66 -8.10 37.32
C ALA A 700 56.32 -8.91 37.38
N SER A 701 56.12 -10.13 37.90
CA SER A 701 56.96 -11.23 38.45
C SER A 701 56.13 -12.55 38.55
N SER A 702 56.70 -13.60 39.18
CA SER A 702 56.01 -14.72 39.87
C SER A 702 55.04 -15.65 39.10
N GLU A 703 55.60 -16.80 38.68
CA GLU A 703 55.00 -18.15 38.78
C GLU A 703 54.87 -18.59 40.28
N PRO A 704 54.32 -19.79 40.70
CA PRO A 704 54.36 -21.09 40.02
C PRO A 704 53.14 -22.04 40.21
N SER A 705 53.33 -23.32 39.82
CA SER A 705 52.73 -24.56 40.38
C SER A 705 51.36 -25.04 39.89
N LYS A 706 51.07 -26.36 39.77
CA LYS A 706 51.94 -27.52 39.39
C LYS A 706 51.08 -28.78 39.12
N GLU A 707 51.72 -29.77 38.49
CA GLU A 707 51.40 -31.23 38.54
C GLU A 707 50.10 -31.73 37.89
N ALA A 708 50.07 -33.04 37.65
CA ALA A 708 49.12 -33.71 36.78
C ALA A 708 48.87 -35.16 37.21
N SER A 709 47.75 -35.73 36.80
CA SER A 709 47.56 -37.18 36.59
C SER A 709 46.33 -37.41 35.71
N ALA A 710 46.29 -38.55 35.02
CA ALA A 710 45.18 -38.96 34.17
C ALA A 710 44.66 -40.32 34.64
N GLU A 711 43.34 -40.55 34.53
CA GLU A 711 42.79 -41.91 34.44
C GLU A 711 41.42 -41.94 33.72
N LEU A 712 40.73 -43.09 33.74
CA LEU A 712 39.97 -43.59 32.59
C LEU A 712 38.46 -43.83 32.80
N LYS A 713 37.71 -43.64 31.69
CA LYS A 713 36.42 -44.26 31.28
C LYS A 713 35.08 -43.83 31.93
N ALA A 714 34.11 -43.63 31.02
CA ALA A 714 32.64 -43.83 31.10
C ALA A 714 31.87 -43.13 32.25
N ASP A 715 30.83 -42.33 31.98
CA ASP A 715 29.63 -42.77 31.23
C ASP A 715 28.98 -41.64 30.37
N GLU A 716 27.92 -41.96 29.63
CA GLU A 716 27.17 -41.05 28.72
C GLU A 716 25.90 -40.45 29.38
N PRO A 717 25.28 -39.36 28.85
CA PRO A 717 24.38 -39.51 27.69
C PRO A 717 24.32 -38.34 26.69
N GLU A 718 23.82 -38.62 25.48
CA GLU A 718 23.56 -37.66 24.39
C GLU A 718 22.44 -36.63 24.67
N SER A 719 22.37 -35.58 23.84
CA SER A 719 21.24 -34.64 23.79
C SER A 719 20.29 -34.93 22.61
N ALA A 720 18.99 -34.66 22.78
CA ALA A 720 17.92 -35.18 21.90
C ALA A 720 17.80 -34.56 20.48
N ALA A 721 18.85 -33.94 19.94
CA ALA A 721 18.84 -33.32 18.61
C ALA A 721 19.05 -34.36 17.48
N ASP A 722 20.12 -35.13 17.54
CA ASP A 722 20.64 -35.90 16.39
C ASP A 722 19.81 -37.14 16.05
N ALA A 723 19.15 -37.75 17.05
CA ALA A 723 18.17 -38.81 16.84
C ALA A 723 17.01 -38.42 15.90
N LYS A 724 16.72 -37.11 15.77
CA LYS A 724 15.70 -36.58 14.85
C LYS A 724 16.23 -36.48 13.41
N ALA A 725 17.49 -36.10 13.22
CA ALA A 725 18.14 -36.04 11.90
C ALA A 725 18.28 -37.43 11.28
N ALA A 726 18.77 -38.41 12.05
CA ALA A 726 18.94 -39.79 11.62
C ALA A 726 17.63 -40.44 11.13
N ARG A 727 16.50 -40.18 11.83
CA ARG A 727 15.17 -40.67 11.44
C ARG A 727 14.68 -40.10 10.10
N VAL A 728 14.97 -38.83 9.80
CA VAL A 728 14.60 -38.21 8.51
C VAL A 728 15.43 -38.78 7.37
N ALA A 729 16.75 -38.95 7.55
CA ALA A 729 17.63 -39.59 6.57
C ALA A 729 17.17 -41.02 6.23
N ALA A 730 16.86 -41.83 7.24
CA ALA A 730 16.35 -43.20 7.06
C ALA A 730 15.01 -43.25 6.30
N ALA A 731 14.10 -42.30 6.54
CA ALA A 731 12.84 -42.21 5.81
C ALA A 731 13.05 -41.89 4.32
N ILE A 732 13.95 -40.94 4.01
CA ILE A 732 14.28 -40.55 2.63
C ILE A 732 14.94 -41.71 1.87
N ALA A 733 15.87 -42.45 2.51
CA ALA A 733 16.49 -43.63 1.93
C ALA A 733 15.44 -44.71 1.59
N LYS A 734 14.51 -44.99 2.51
CA LYS A 734 13.44 -45.98 2.34
C LYS A 734 12.43 -45.58 1.24
N ALA A 735 12.19 -44.29 1.04
CA ALA A 735 11.39 -43.78 -0.07
C ALA A 735 12.10 -43.95 -1.42
N LYS A 736 13.40 -43.62 -1.53
CA LYS A 736 14.19 -43.81 -2.75
C LYS A 736 14.27 -45.28 -3.15
N ALA A 737 14.55 -46.18 -2.21
CA ALA A 737 14.56 -47.63 -2.46
C ALA A 737 13.22 -48.14 -3.01
N LYS A 738 12.09 -47.59 -2.54
CA LYS A 738 10.76 -47.98 -3.04
C LYS A 738 10.41 -47.41 -4.43
N LYS A 739 11.02 -46.31 -4.87
CA LYS A 739 10.87 -45.81 -6.27
C LYS A 739 11.74 -46.61 -7.25
N ALA A 740 12.88 -47.13 -6.81
CA ALA A 740 13.79 -47.93 -7.66
C ALA A 740 13.30 -49.36 -7.95
N ALA A 741 12.35 -49.90 -7.17
CA ALA A 741 11.85 -51.28 -7.29
C ALA A 741 10.54 -51.40 -8.10
N ALA A 742 10.21 -50.41 -8.93
CA ALA A 742 8.90 -50.29 -9.58
C ALA A 742 8.96 -50.04 -11.10
N SER A 743 10.13 -50.19 -11.73
CA SER A 743 10.35 -49.86 -13.15
C SER A 743 11.35 -50.83 -13.80
N SER A 744 10.88 -52.00 -14.21
CA SER A 744 11.70 -53.00 -14.91
C SER A 744 10.86 -53.92 -15.82
N GLU A 745 10.31 -53.38 -16.91
CA GLU A 745 9.91 -54.19 -18.08
C GLU A 745 9.79 -53.32 -19.35
N SER A 746 10.08 -53.93 -20.50
CA SER A 746 10.18 -53.40 -21.86
C SER A 746 10.44 -54.61 -22.79
N PRO A 747 10.11 -54.61 -24.11
CA PRO A 747 10.36 -53.49 -25.02
C PRO A 747 9.39 -53.34 -26.23
N GLU A 748 9.84 -52.57 -27.23
CA GLU A 748 9.59 -52.68 -28.69
C GLU A 748 8.32 -52.12 -29.37
N SER A 749 8.53 -50.95 -29.99
CA SER A 749 8.41 -50.69 -31.45
C SER A 749 7.17 -50.00 -32.04
N ALA A 750 7.46 -49.25 -33.13
CA ALA A 750 6.61 -48.77 -34.23
C ALA A 750 5.47 -47.75 -33.97
N GLY A 751 5.37 -46.75 -34.87
CA GLY A 751 4.13 -46.01 -35.17
C GLY A 751 4.17 -44.48 -35.01
N GLU A 752 4.10 -43.74 -36.12
CA GLU A 752 3.47 -42.41 -36.12
C GLU A 752 1.95 -42.56 -35.88
N PRO A 753 1.25 -41.49 -35.46
CA PRO A 753 0.07 -41.14 -36.26
C PRO A 753 -0.18 -39.63 -36.43
N LYS A 754 -0.37 -39.22 -37.70
CA LYS A 754 -1.14 -38.02 -38.04
C LYS A 754 -2.63 -38.27 -37.76
N ALA A 755 -3.11 -38.02 -36.53
CA ALA A 755 -4.50 -38.32 -36.16
C ALA A 755 -5.11 -37.42 -35.06
N VAL A 756 -4.86 -36.10 -35.09
CA VAL A 756 -5.41 -35.15 -34.08
C VAL A 756 -6.23 -34.00 -34.69
N GLN A 757 -6.08 -33.72 -35.98
CA GLN A 757 -6.61 -32.48 -36.58
C GLN A 757 -8.05 -32.58 -37.15
N GLU A 758 -8.63 -33.78 -37.26
CA GLU A 758 -10.00 -33.98 -37.78
C GLU A 758 -11.08 -34.18 -36.69
N VAL A 759 -10.70 -34.35 -35.42
CA VAL A 759 -11.67 -34.52 -34.31
C VAL A 759 -12.10 -33.18 -33.69
N LEU A 760 -11.34 -32.11 -33.92
CA LEU A 760 -11.59 -30.77 -33.34
C LEU A 760 -12.46 -29.85 -34.21
N SER A 761 -12.75 -30.22 -35.46
CA SER A 761 -13.58 -29.43 -36.39
C SER A 761 -15.09 -29.69 -36.26
N ALA A 762 -15.51 -30.72 -35.53
CA ALA A 762 -16.87 -31.26 -35.54
C ALA A 762 -17.85 -30.68 -34.49
N ILE A 763 -17.44 -29.67 -33.68
CA ILE A 763 -18.28 -29.10 -32.61
C ILE A 763 -18.39 -27.57 -32.73
N ALA A 764 -18.68 -27.08 -33.95
CA ALA A 764 -18.68 -25.65 -34.27
C ALA A 764 -19.81 -25.19 -35.22
N GLN A 765 -21.03 -25.71 -35.06
CA GLN A 765 -22.25 -25.10 -35.64
C GLN A 765 -23.52 -25.48 -34.84
N PRO A 766 -24.35 -24.50 -34.41
CA PRO A 766 -25.58 -24.79 -33.68
C PRO A 766 -26.75 -25.03 -34.65
N GLN A 767 -27.26 -26.27 -34.71
CA GLN A 767 -28.59 -26.51 -35.26
C GLN A 767 -29.65 -26.17 -34.20
N ALA A 768 -30.73 -25.52 -34.62
CA ALA A 768 -31.77 -25.04 -33.73
C ALA A 768 -32.77 -26.15 -33.35
N GLY A 769 -33.34 -26.07 -32.14
CA GLY A 769 -34.60 -26.76 -31.84
C GLY A 769 -34.63 -27.74 -30.64
N GLN A 770 -34.17 -27.32 -29.45
CA GLN A 770 -34.85 -27.62 -28.17
C GLN A 770 -34.15 -26.92 -26.99
N ALA A 771 -34.94 -26.38 -26.05
CA ALA A 771 -34.42 -25.66 -24.89
C ALA A 771 -34.14 -26.62 -23.71
N LEU A 772 -32.90 -27.11 -23.60
CA LEU A 772 -32.44 -27.91 -22.46
C LEU A 772 -32.63 -27.16 -21.14
N SER A 773 -33.07 -27.86 -20.09
CA SER A 773 -33.35 -27.27 -18.79
C SER A 773 -32.08 -26.73 -18.12
N ALA A 774 -32.26 -25.76 -17.21
CA ALA A 774 -31.16 -25.18 -16.44
C ALA A 774 -30.39 -26.22 -15.60
N GLU A 775 -31.03 -27.35 -15.25
CA GLU A 775 -30.37 -28.44 -14.51
C GLU A 775 -29.53 -29.33 -15.43
N GLU A 776 -29.95 -29.56 -16.67
CA GLU A 776 -29.17 -30.29 -17.69
C GLU A 776 -27.96 -29.49 -18.14
N GLN A 777 -28.13 -28.18 -18.37
CA GLN A 777 -27.02 -27.26 -18.66
C GLN A 777 -25.99 -27.25 -17.50
N LYS A 778 -26.46 -27.31 -16.24
CA LYS A 778 -25.59 -27.44 -15.06
C LYS A 778 -24.85 -28.79 -15.04
N LYS A 779 -25.53 -29.90 -15.33
CA LYS A 779 -24.93 -31.25 -15.42
C LYS A 779 -23.87 -31.32 -16.53
N GLN A 780 -24.14 -30.76 -17.71
CA GLN A 780 -23.17 -30.68 -18.82
C GLN A 780 -21.92 -29.86 -18.44
N ARG A 781 -22.08 -28.69 -17.80
CA ARG A 781 -20.95 -27.86 -17.35
C ARG A 781 -20.09 -28.57 -16.28
N ILE A 782 -20.71 -29.35 -15.39
CA ILE A 782 -19.99 -30.19 -14.41
C ILE A 782 -19.24 -31.33 -15.13
N ALA A 783 -19.87 -32.02 -16.08
CA ALA A 783 -19.24 -33.09 -16.85
C ALA A 783 -18.02 -32.58 -17.65
N ALA A 784 -18.14 -31.42 -18.30
CA ALA A 784 -17.03 -30.78 -19.01
C ALA A 784 -15.87 -30.38 -18.07
N ALA A 785 -16.17 -29.87 -16.86
CA ALA A 785 -15.16 -29.57 -15.86
C ALA A 785 -14.43 -30.83 -15.36
N VAL A 786 -15.16 -31.93 -15.12
CA VAL A 786 -14.57 -33.22 -14.73
C VAL A 786 -13.74 -33.83 -15.85
N ALA A 787 -14.18 -33.72 -17.11
CA ALA A 787 -13.40 -34.15 -18.27
C ALA A 787 -12.08 -33.36 -18.39
N LYS A 788 -12.12 -32.02 -18.27
CA LYS A 788 -10.93 -31.17 -18.28
C LYS A 788 -9.99 -31.46 -17.11
N ALA A 789 -10.52 -31.73 -15.91
CA ALA A 789 -9.72 -32.14 -14.77
C ALA A 789 -9.04 -33.51 -14.97
N LYS A 790 -9.73 -34.48 -15.60
CA LYS A 790 -9.13 -35.76 -15.99
C LYS A 790 -8.05 -35.59 -17.06
N ALA A 791 -8.28 -34.78 -18.09
CA ALA A 791 -7.29 -34.50 -19.13
C ALA A 791 -6.03 -33.84 -18.57
N ASN A 792 -6.18 -32.80 -17.74
CA ASN A 792 -5.05 -32.14 -17.07
C ASN A 792 -4.31 -33.08 -16.10
N LYS A 793 -5.00 -34.05 -15.48
CA LYS A 793 -4.35 -35.07 -14.66
C LYS A 793 -3.57 -36.09 -15.50
N ALA A 794 -4.13 -36.52 -16.64
CA ALA A 794 -3.44 -37.44 -17.56
C ALA A 794 -2.19 -36.81 -18.17
N ALA A 795 -2.25 -35.54 -18.60
CA ALA A 795 -1.08 -34.80 -19.11
C ALA A 795 0.04 -34.72 -18.06
N ARG A 796 -0.29 -34.39 -16.81
CA ARG A 796 0.66 -34.40 -15.68
C ARG A 796 1.17 -35.79 -15.28
N GLN A 797 0.63 -36.87 -15.86
CA GLN A 797 1.13 -38.24 -15.70
C GLN A 797 1.89 -38.71 -16.96
N GLN A 798 2.23 -37.79 -17.86
CA GLN A 798 3.10 -37.97 -19.04
C GLN A 798 4.31 -37.01 -19.02
N GLU A 799 4.46 -36.20 -17.96
CA GLU A 799 5.55 -35.22 -17.76
C GLU A 799 6.44 -35.56 -16.53
N ASP A 800 6.23 -36.72 -15.88
CA ASP A 800 6.74 -37.12 -14.55
C ASP A 800 7.12 -38.62 -14.51
#